data_AF-A0A0M0JSA5-F1
#
_entry.id   AF-A0A0M0JSA5-F1
#
_cell.length_a   1.000
_cell.length_b   1.000
_cell.length_c   1.000
_cell.angle_alpha   90.00
_cell.angle_beta   90.00
_cell.angle_gamma   90.00
#
_symmetry.space_group_name_H-M   'P 1'
#
loop_
_entity.id
_entity.type
_entity.pdbx_description
1 polymer ?
#
loop_
_entity_poly.entity_id
_entity_poly.type
_entity_poly.pdbx_seq_one_letter_code
_entity_poly.pdbx_strand_id
1 'polypeptide(L)'
;MSYPYGQSYYETPMASTSPPALEAQHQREMIRIHEMWQKTKSELAMAQMELQRRDGYVSAGGEKDKAMQQLQALTVELRDKCRFTELQLAGAREENGKLAASCQELRQSLSDAQGQLAGLQAHTQQQSPVISELQAMLERVHHEKQALVEQLHQEQRRLEQAVSNKEFTMHLQEQKLASTAEELRRSIDAHTSSSAAVESAQARIAELERSSGELGRQLMGAKEQVRYLHLNRRSEAQVQALLHQLQLDNARLVKLLSSTEEYKEFVAYSEDSGGITYVPPPNYVPPPPSMRDTEFAAEAGMLHPKKERTVRGSSAEMEHWVPSDAYALANDFRRQHMAQMPMEIFAELLLRLNRVWRAREAKRLERQQAKALKKINELRRRCAAQVPYEEVLQSSEVERLRRELREMRNAFNTGRRKLNDTEERLLESSIESAAAIDTQLRQQKQQNEALLAELAEVDLRAHSAYGEGVSAAAAGASEVCDRFSERVTELMREFQRKTLHINRADADLYMRMLQLQSWFLESLDRRIVQCREKMGSVYEFTLTARATHQQAMLIGDEKPPGAQHGAGAPPSARGPALAPYSQGSYSQGSLGAGVGNGRTPGTTPPGTTPMRPGQRASRASSYVGLVDGGDSDDFDD
;
A
#
# COMPACT_ATOMS: atom_id res chain seq x y z
N MET A 1 -33.77 32.02 -61.55
CA MET A 1 -33.69 33.32 -62.25
C MET A 1 -34.35 33.14 -63.61
N SER A 2 -35.56 33.66 -63.72
CA SER A 2 -36.43 33.53 -64.89
C SER A 2 -36.02 34.57 -65.93
N TYR A 3 -35.69 34.15 -67.14
CA TYR A 3 -35.54 35.03 -68.30
C TYR A 3 -36.72 34.76 -69.25
N PRO A 4 -37.62 35.73 -69.48
CA PRO A 4 -38.62 35.64 -70.53
C PRO A 4 -38.02 36.23 -71.81
N TYR A 5 -37.55 35.38 -72.71
CA TYR A 5 -37.19 35.78 -74.08
C TYR A 5 -38.10 35.06 -75.06
N GLY A 6 -38.85 35.84 -75.84
CA GLY A 6 -39.69 35.32 -76.90
C GLY A 6 -40.93 36.16 -77.19
N GLN A 7 -40.78 37.48 -77.24
CA GLN A 7 -41.81 38.37 -77.78
C GLN A 7 -42.10 37.99 -79.24
N SER A 8 -43.37 37.67 -79.47
CA SER A 8 -44.04 37.67 -80.78
C SER A 8 -43.72 38.95 -81.54
N TYR A 9 -43.02 38.82 -82.67
CA TYR A 9 -42.80 39.91 -83.63
C TYR A 9 -43.91 39.86 -84.69
N TYR A 10 -44.77 40.89 -84.67
CA TYR A 10 -45.50 41.49 -85.79
C TYR A 10 -46.01 40.57 -86.92
N GLU A 11 -47.24 40.08 -86.77
CA GLU A 11 -48.14 39.96 -87.92
C GLU A 11 -48.45 41.38 -88.42
N THR A 12 -47.78 41.78 -89.49
CA THR A 12 -48.15 42.99 -90.25
C THR A 12 -49.22 42.54 -91.26
N PRO A 13 -50.47 43.01 -91.19
CA PRO A 13 -51.44 42.68 -92.22
C PRO A 13 -50.99 43.39 -93.51
N MET A 14 -50.54 42.61 -94.50
CA MET A 14 -50.37 43.08 -95.87
C MET A 14 -51.70 43.68 -96.31
N ALA A 15 -51.72 45.00 -96.46
CA ALA A 15 -52.83 45.75 -97.00
C ALA A 15 -53.18 45.17 -98.38
N SER A 16 -54.34 44.52 -98.45
CA SER A 16 -54.97 44.18 -99.71
C SER A 16 -55.36 45.47 -100.42
N THR A 17 -54.49 46.00 -101.29
CA THR A 17 -54.88 47.03 -102.25
C THR A 17 -55.81 46.41 -103.27
N SER A 18 -57.12 46.52 -103.00
CA SER A 18 -58.20 46.21 -103.94
C SER A 18 -58.65 47.51 -104.67
N PRO A 19 -59.43 47.42 -105.78
CA PRO A 19 -59.29 48.25 -106.97
C PRO A 19 -60.48 49.20 -107.21
N PRO A 20 -60.31 50.53 -107.08
CA PRO A 20 -61.21 51.44 -107.80
C PRO A 20 -60.55 52.71 -108.38
N ALA A 21 -59.31 53.03 -108.01
CA ALA A 21 -58.66 54.29 -108.39
C ALA A 21 -58.17 54.31 -109.85
N LEU A 22 -57.72 53.17 -110.36
CA LEU A 22 -57.21 53.05 -111.73
C LEU A 22 -58.34 53.04 -112.79
N GLU A 23 -59.49 52.43 -112.48
CA GLU A 23 -60.67 52.43 -113.35
C GLU A 23 -61.31 53.82 -113.46
N ALA A 24 -61.34 54.59 -112.36
CA ALA A 24 -61.85 55.96 -112.35
C ALA A 24 -60.96 56.92 -113.18
N GLN A 25 -59.64 56.69 -113.20
CA GLN A 25 -58.72 57.47 -114.02
C GLN A 25 -58.88 57.13 -115.51
N HIS A 26 -59.03 55.85 -115.86
CA HIS A 26 -59.25 55.38 -117.23
C HIS A 26 -60.59 55.90 -117.81
N GLN A 27 -61.65 55.96 -117.00
CA GLN A 27 -62.94 56.53 -117.43
C GLN A 27 -62.89 58.04 -117.70
N ARG A 28 -62.16 58.82 -116.89
CA ARG A 28 -61.98 60.27 -117.12
C ARG A 28 -61.24 60.55 -118.42
N GLU A 29 -60.25 59.72 -118.73
CA GLU A 29 -59.43 59.85 -119.93
C GLU A 29 -60.23 59.51 -121.21
N MET A 30 -61.10 58.48 -121.15
CA MET A 30 -62.05 58.16 -122.20
C MET A 30 -63.06 59.28 -122.49
N ILE A 31 -63.60 59.94 -121.45
CA ILE A 31 -64.52 61.08 -121.61
C ILE A 31 -63.81 62.25 -122.29
N ARG A 32 -62.59 62.58 -121.87
CA ARG A 32 -61.79 63.68 -122.45
C ARG A 32 -61.46 63.43 -123.92
N ILE A 33 -61.12 62.19 -124.29
CA ILE A 33 -60.87 61.80 -125.68
C ILE A 33 -62.17 61.92 -126.50
N HIS A 34 -63.32 61.53 -125.94
CA HIS A 34 -64.63 61.65 -126.60
C HIS A 34 -65.04 63.11 -126.81
N GLU A 35 -64.82 64.00 -125.84
CA GLU A 35 -65.08 65.44 -125.94
C GLU A 35 -64.20 66.11 -127.00
N MET A 36 -62.89 65.79 -127.04
CA MET A 36 -62.01 66.29 -128.09
C MET A 36 -62.42 65.82 -129.48
N TRP A 37 -62.88 64.57 -129.61
CA TRP A 37 -63.37 64.02 -130.87
C TRP A 37 -64.69 64.69 -131.33
N GLN A 38 -65.62 64.96 -130.42
CA GLN A 38 -66.85 65.70 -130.75
C GLN A 38 -66.56 67.15 -131.16
N LYS A 39 -65.63 67.82 -130.47
CA LYS A 39 -65.21 69.17 -130.81
C LYS A 39 -64.60 69.25 -132.21
N THR A 40 -63.65 68.36 -132.52
CA THR A 40 -63.05 68.28 -133.86
C THR A 40 -64.07 67.92 -134.94
N LYS A 41 -65.04 67.04 -134.65
CA LYS A 41 -66.15 66.73 -135.57
C LYS A 41 -67.04 67.95 -135.85
N SER A 42 -67.33 68.78 -134.85
CA SER A 42 -68.11 70.01 -135.02
C SER A 42 -67.35 71.10 -135.79
N GLU A 43 -66.03 71.21 -135.57
CA GLU A 43 -65.15 72.12 -136.31
C GLU A 43 -65.02 71.70 -137.77
N LEU A 44 -64.98 70.39 -138.06
CA LEU A 44 -64.94 69.85 -139.42
C LEU A 44 -66.29 70.05 -140.15
N ALA A 45 -67.42 69.94 -139.45
CA ALA A 45 -68.73 70.27 -140.01
C ALA A 45 -68.89 71.77 -140.31
N MET A 46 -68.34 72.65 -139.46
CA MET A 46 -68.28 74.11 -139.71
C MET A 46 -67.40 74.44 -140.91
N ALA A 47 -66.20 73.83 -141.02
CA ALA A 47 -65.30 74.01 -142.16
C ALA A 47 -65.92 73.49 -143.48
N GLN A 48 -66.72 72.42 -143.43
CA GLN A 48 -67.41 71.86 -144.59
C GLN A 48 -68.60 72.73 -145.05
N MET A 49 -69.28 73.41 -144.12
CA MET A 49 -70.26 74.47 -144.44
C MET A 49 -69.61 75.74 -144.99
N GLU A 50 -68.40 76.10 -144.56
CA GLU A 50 -67.64 77.23 -145.12
C GLU A 50 -67.12 76.93 -146.53
N LEU A 51 -66.77 75.68 -146.84
CA LEU A 51 -66.41 75.21 -148.18
C LEU A 51 -67.60 75.23 -149.15
N GLN A 52 -68.81 74.85 -148.72
CA GLN A 52 -70.03 74.96 -149.54
C GLN A 52 -70.49 76.42 -149.78
N ARG A 53 -70.08 77.37 -148.93
CA ARG A 53 -70.35 78.81 -149.13
C ARG A 53 -69.36 79.49 -150.08
N ARG A 54 -68.28 78.81 -150.49
CA ARG A 54 -67.18 79.38 -151.29
C ARG A 54 -67.11 78.85 -152.73
N ASP A 55 -68.13 78.10 -153.18
CA ASP A 55 -68.29 77.58 -154.54
C ASP A 55 -69.16 78.47 -155.47
N GLY A 56 -69.57 79.64 -155.00
CA GLY A 56 -70.27 80.64 -155.80
C GLY A 56 -69.40 81.88 -156.04
N TYR A 57 -69.05 82.13 -157.31
CA TYR A 57 -68.25 83.26 -157.81
C TYR A 57 -66.74 83.22 -157.53
N VAL A 58 -65.93 82.89 -158.54
CA VAL A 58 -64.98 83.84 -159.14
C VAL A 58 -64.71 83.41 -160.59
N SER A 59 -65.24 84.22 -161.50
CA SER A 59 -64.92 84.30 -162.92
C SER A 59 -63.66 85.15 -163.10
N ALA A 60 -62.83 84.79 -164.09
CA ALA A 60 -61.73 85.55 -164.69
C ALA A 60 -60.60 86.00 -163.74
N GLY A 61 -59.30 85.84 -164.00
CA GLY A 61 -58.50 85.41 -165.13
C GLY A 61 -57.06 85.86 -164.80
N GLY A 62 -56.05 85.04 -165.10
CA GLY A 62 -54.68 85.55 -165.29
C GLY A 62 -53.57 85.28 -164.27
N GLU A 63 -53.78 84.59 -163.13
CA GLU A 63 -52.69 84.34 -162.15
C GLU A 63 -52.62 82.88 -161.63
N LYS A 64 -52.63 81.89 -162.54
CA LYS A 64 -52.64 80.45 -162.19
C LYS A 64 -51.30 79.87 -161.73
N ASP A 65 -50.16 80.47 -162.07
CA ASP A 65 -48.87 79.80 -161.88
C ASP A 65 -48.24 80.00 -160.49
N LYS A 66 -48.57 81.07 -159.77
CA LYS A 66 -48.06 81.31 -158.40
C LYS A 66 -48.84 80.56 -157.32
N ALA A 67 -50.15 80.36 -157.51
CA ALA A 67 -50.98 79.59 -156.60
C ALA A 67 -50.68 78.07 -156.67
N MET A 68 -50.26 77.57 -157.84
CA MET A 68 -49.91 76.16 -158.03
C MET A 68 -48.60 75.77 -157.33
N GLN A 69 -47.61 76.66 -157.32
CA GLN A 69 -46.35 76.43 -156.60
C GLN A 69 -46.52 76.45 -155.08
N GLN A 70 -47.38 77.32 -154.55
CA GLN A 70 -47.69 77.36 -153.11
C GLN A 70 -48.46 76.11 -152.66
N LEU A 71 -49.38 75.60 -153.48
CA LEU A 71 -50.06 74.34 -153.22
C LEU A 71 -49.10 73.14 -153.22
N GLN A 72 -48.17 73.07 -154.18
CA GLN A 72 -47.15 72.01 -154.22
C GLN A 72 -46.23 72.05 -152.99
N ALA A 73 -45.77 73.23 -152.57
CA ALA A 73 -44.94 73.39 -151.38
C ALA A 73 -45.66 72.92 -150.11
N LEU A 74 -46.93 73.30 -149.92
CA LEU A 74 -47.73 72.88 -148.77
C LEU A 74 -48.02 71.37 -148.80
N THR A 75 -48.17 70.78 -149.98
CA THR A 75 -48.41 69.33 -150.14
C THR A 75 -47.17 68.52 -149.76
N VAL A 76 -45.96 69.02 -150.07
CA VAL A 76 -44.69 68.41 -149.63
C VAL A 76 -44.55 68.56 -148.12
N GLU A 77 -44.82 69.75 -147.57
CA GLU A 77 -44.71 69.99 -146.12
C GLU A 77 -45.70 69.12 -145.31
N LEU A 78 -46.93 68.93 -145.81
CA LEU A 78 -47.90 68.03 -145.21
C LEU A 78 -47.49 66.56 -145.34
N ARG A 79 -46.88 66.14 -146.45
CA ARG A 79 -46.31 64.79 -146.60
C ARG A 79 -45.17 64.55 -145.63
N ASP A 80 -44.29 65.52 -145.44
CA ASP A 80 -43.16 65.41 -144.51
C ASP A 80 -43.65 65.42 -143.06
N LYS A 81 -44.67 66.23 -142.72
CA LYS A 81 -45.34 66.16 -141.41
C LYS A 81 -46.04 64.82 -141.19
N CYS A 82 -46.76 64.29 -142.17
CA CYS A 82 -47.37 62.95 -142.07
C CYS A 82 -46.29 61.88 -141.86
N ARG A 83 -45.21 61.89 -142.66
CA ARG A 83 -44.09 60.97 -142.50
C ARG A 83 -43.44 61.10 -141.13
N PHE A 84 -43.24 62.31 -140.62
CA PHE A 84 -42.69 62.56 -139.30
C PHE A 84 -43.60 62.01 -138.20
N THR A 85 -44.91 62.23 -138.29
CA THR A 85 -45.88 61.67 -137.33
C THR A 85 -45.99 60.16 -137.42
N GLU A 86 -45.86 59.57 -138.61
CA GLU A 86 -45.80 58.12 -138.80
C GLU A 86 -44.52 57.53 -138.19
N LEU A 87 -43.38 58.22 -138.32
CA LEU A 87 -42.12 57.84 -137.68
C LEU A 87 -42.20 57.96 -136.16
N GLN A 88 -42.84 59.00 -135.63
CA GLN A 88 -43.11 59.13 -134.20
C GLN A 88 -44.07 58.04 -133.70
N LEU A 89 -45.10 57.70 -134.47
CA LEU A 89 -46.01 56.59 -134.16
C LEU A 89 -45.31 55.24 -134.22
N ALA A 90 -44.41 55.03 -135.18
CA ALA A 90 -43.60 53.82 -135.28
C ALA A 90 -42.64 53.71 -134.09
N GLY A 91 -41.95 54.81 -133.73
CA GLY A 91 -41.10 54.88 -132.54
C GLY A 91 -41.87 54.62 -131.25
N ALA A 92 -43.03 55.26 -131.07
CA ALA A 92 -43.90 55.04 -129.92
C ALA A 92 -44.43 53.59 -129.86
N ARG A 93 -44.72 52.96 -131.01
CA ARG A 93 -45.12 51.53 -131.06
C ARG A 93 -43.96 50.61 -130.67
N GLU A 94 -42.75 50.91 -131.12
CA GLU A 94 -41.56 50.14 -130.75
C GLU A 94 -41.24 50.30 -129.25
N GLU A 95 -41.31 51.51 -128.72
CA GLU A 95 -41.17 51.79 -127.28
C GLU A 95 -42.25 51.10 -126.46
N ASN A 96 -43.51 51.14 -126.91
CA ASN A 96 -44.61 50.45 -126.23
C ASN A 96 -44.44 48.92 -126.31
N GLY A 97 -43.90 48.39 -127.41
CA GLY A 97 -43.51 46.98 -127.52
C GLY A 97 -42.40 46.59 -126.53
N LYS A 98 -41.36 47.44 -126.39
CA LYS A 98 -40.28 47.26 -125.39
C LYS A 98 -40.81 47.32 -123.96
N LEU A 99 -41.69 48.28 -123.66
CA LEU A 99 -42.31 48.41 -122.35
C LEU A 99 -43.24 47.23 -122.04
N ALA A 100 -44.00 46.73 -123.02
CA ALA A 100 -44.84 45.56 -122.86
C ALA A 100 -44.02 44.29 -122.58
N ALA A 101 -42.92 44.09 -123.32
CA ALA A 101 -41.98 43.00 -123.07
C ALA A 101 -41.36 43.11 -121.66
N SER A 102 -40.90 44.30 -121.27
CA SER A 102 -40.35 44.54 -119.93
C SER A 102 -41.39 44.31 -118.81
N CYS A 103 -42.65 44.73 -119.03
CA CYS A 103 -43.73 44.45 -118.08
C CYS A 103 -44.03 42.95 -117.98
N GLN A 104 -43.92 42.21 -119.08
CA GLN A 104 -44.11 40.76 -119.09
C GLN A 104 -42.96 40.04 -118.36
N GLU A 105 -41.71 40.44 -118.60
CA GLU A 105 -40.54 39.94 -117.88
C GLU A 105 -40.65 40.22 -116.37
N LEU A 106 -41.05 41.44 -115.98
CA LEU A 106 -41.25 41.78 -114.57
C LEU A 106 -42.39 40.98 -113.93
N ARG A 107 -43.49 40.72 -114.66
CA ARG A 107 -44.58 39.85 -114.17
C ARG A 107 -44.11 38.42 -113.98
N GLN A 108 -43.30 37.90 -114.91
CA GLN A 108 -42.76 36.55 -114.80
C GLN A 108 -41.77 36.45 -113.64
N SER A 109 -40.87 37.43 -113.49
CA SER A 109 -39.97 37.53 -112.34
C SER A 109 -40.71 37.64 -111.00
N LEU A 110 -41.81 38.41 -110.95
CA LEU A 110 -42.66 38.51 -109.76
C LEU A 110 -43.37 37.18 -109.47
N SER A 111 -43.87 36.49 -110.48
CA SER A 111 -44.46 35.15 -110.34
C SER A 111 -43.43 34.14 -109.84
N ASP A 112 -42.22 34.16 -110.37
CA ASP A 112 -41.13 33.27 -109.94
C ASP A 112 -40.72 33.59 -108.49
N ALA A 113 -40.61 34.86 -108.12
CA ALA A 113 -40.33 35.30 -106.75
C ALA A 113 -41.45 34.89 -105.78
N GLN A 114 -42.72 35.00 -106.19
CA GLN A 114 -43.87 34.52 -105.42
C GLN A 114 -43.83 33.00 -105.25
N GLY A 115 -43.46 32.25 -106.29
CA GLY A 115 -43.26 30.81 -106.22
C GLY A 115 -42.13 30.41 -105.26
N GLN A 116 -41.00 31.11 -105.30
CA GLN A 116 -39.90 30.92 -104.36
C GLN A 116 -40.31 31.25 -102.92
N LEU A 117 -41.04 32.35 -102.72
CA LEU A 117 -41.53 32.75 -101.40
C LEU A 117 -42.53 31.75 -100.84
N ALA A 118 -43.46 31.24 -101.66
CA ALA A 118 -44.37 30.16 -101.28
C ALA A 118 -43.61 28.87 -100.94
N GLY A 119 -42.57 28.53 -101.71
CA GLY A 119 -41.69 27.38 -101.42
C GLY A 119 -40.96 27.52 -100.09
N LEU A 120 -40.40 28.70 -99.81
CA LEU A 120 -39.76 28.99 -98.52
C LEU A 120 -40.76 28.98 -97.37
N GLN A 121 -41.95 29.55 -97.55
CA GLN A 121 -43.02 29.52 -96.55
C GLN A 121 -43.47 28.08 -96.25
N ALA A 122 -43.67 27.25 -97.27
CA ALA A 122 -43.99 25.84 -97.09
C ALA A 122 -42.87 25.10 -96.35
N HIS A 123 -41.61 25.38 -96.67
CA HIS A 123 -40.46 24.80 -95.96
C HIS A 123 -40.40 25.24 -94.49
N THR A 124 -40.63 26.51 -94.19
CA THR A 124 -40.72 27.03 -92.81
C THR A 124 -41.88 26.40 -92.06
N GLN A 125 -43.06 26.25 -92.69
CA GLN A 125 -44.21 25.58 -92.09
C GLN A 125 -43.93 24.10 -91.81
N GLN A 126 -43.18 23.42 -92.69
CA GLN A 126 -42.75 22.03 -92.46
C GLN A 126 -41.70 21.89 -91.35
N GLN A 127 -40.80 22.87 -91.18
CA GLN A 127 -39.78 22.84 -90.13
C GLN A 127 -40.33 23.24 -88.75
N SER A 128 -41.36 24.08 -88.69
CA SER A 128 -41.98 24.52 -87.44
C SER A 128 -42.39 23.38 -86.48
N PRO A 129 -43.09 22.31 -86.91
CA PRO A 129 -43.44 21.21 -86.00
C PRO A 129 -42.19 20.45 -85.52
N VAL A 130 -41.19 20.26 -86.38
CA VAL A 130 -39.93 19.59 -86.00
C VAL A 130 -39.19 20.40 -84.94
N ILE A 131 -39.11 21.72 -85.08
CA ILE A 131 -38.51 22.60 -84.08
C ILE A 131 -39.30 22.53 -82.77
N SER A 132 -40.63 22.53 -82.83
CA SER A 132 -41.49 22.39 -81.64
C SER A 132 -41.31 21.04 -80.94
N GLU A 133 -41.17 19.95 -81.69
CA GLU A 133 -40.90 18.61 -81.15
C GLU A 133 -39.52 18.54 -80.50
N LEU A 134 -38.49 19.09 -81.15
CA LEU A 134 -37.14 19.18 -80.59
C LEU A 134 -37.11 20.03 -79.31
N GLN A 135 -37.84 21.15 -79.27
CA GLN A 135 -38.00 21.98 -78.08
C GLN A 135 -38.67 21.21 -76.95
N ALA A 136 -39.78 20.52 -77.24
CA ALA A 136 -40.48 19.70 -76.24
C ALA A 136 -39.61 18.55 -75.71
N MET A 137 -38.81 17.90 -76.57
CA MET A 137 -37.84 16.89 -76.14
C MET A 137 -36.73 17.49 -75.28
N LEU A 138 -36.20 18.65 -75.64
CA LEU A 138 -35.16 19.34 -74.87
C LEU A 138 -35.68 19.75 -73.50
N GLU A 139 -36.92 20.24 -73.42
CA GLU A 139 -37.60 20.52 -72.15
C GLU A 139 -37.78 19.26 -71.31
N ARG A 140 -38.25 18.14 -71.88
CA ARG A 140 -38.37 16.87 -71.14
C ARG A 140 -37.03 16.42 -70.56
N VAL A 141 -35.98 16.41 -71.37
CA VAL A 141 -34.62 16.07 -70.93
C VAL A 141 -34.12 17.04 -69.86
N HIS A 142 -34.48 18.33 -69.97
CA HIS A 142 -34.13 19.32 -68.95
C HIS A 142 -34.83 19.03 -67.61
N HIS A 143 -36.12 18.72 -67.62
CA HIS A 143 -36.87 18.35 -66.41
C HIS A 143 -36.36 17.04 -65.80
N GLU A 144 -36.07 16.03 -66.62
CA GLU A 144 -35.48 14.76 -66.16
C GLU A 144 -34.11 14.98 -65.51
N LYS A 145 -33.26 15.80 -66.14
CA LYS A 145 -31.96 16.20 -65.57
C LYS A 145 -32.14 16.95 -64.25
N GLN A 146 -33.07 17.90 -64.16
CA GLN A 146 -33.34 18.65 -62.93
C GLN A 146 -33.81 17.72 -61.81
N ALA A 147 -34.75 16.80 -62.10
CA ALA A 147 -35.24 15.83 -61.14
C ALA A 147 -34.12 14.91 -60.63
N LEU A 148 -33.25 14.42 -61.53
CA LEU A 148 -32.09 13.61 -61.15
C LEU A 148 -31.09 14.39 -60.28
N VAL A 149 -30.83 15.66 -60.62
CA VAL A 149 -29.97 16.53 -59.82
C VAL A 149 -30.56 16.76 -58.44
N GLU A 150 -31.86 17.01 -58.32
CA GLU A 150 -32.53 17.16 -57.03
C GLU A 150 -32.46 15.88 -56.18
N GLN A 151 -32.67 14.71 -56.80
CA GLN A 151 -32.51 13.41 -56.14
C GLN A 151 -31.08 13.21 -55.62
N LEU A 152 -30.06 13.51 -56.44
CA LEU A 152 -28.66 13.41 -56.01
C LEU A 152 -28.33 14.36 -54.86
N HIS A 153 -28.86 15.59 -54.86
CA HIS A 153 -28.69 16.52 -53.74
C HIS A 153 -29.42 16.08 -52.46
N GLN A 154 -30.53 15.35 -52.57
CA GLN A 154 -31.22 14.79 -51.42
C GLN A 154 -30.42 13.62 -50.83
N GLU A 155 -29.93 12.71 -51.68
CA GLU A 155 -29.07 11.60 -51.25
C GLU A 155 -27.74 12.08 -50.67
N GLN A 156 -27.12 13.11 -51.26
CA GLN A 156 -25.91 13.73 -50.70
C GLN A 156 -26.17 14.25 -49.27
N ARG A 157 -27.25 15.01 -49.06
CA ARG A 157 -27.61 15.51 -47.72
C ARG A 157 -27.89 14.38 -46.73
N ARG A 158 -28.54 13.31 -47.19
CA ARG A 158 -28.80 12.12 -46.36
C ARG A 158 -27.50 11.44 -45.95
N LEU A 159 -26.55 11.29 -46.86
CA LEU A 159 -25.23 10.72 -46.59
C LEU A 159 -24.41 11.62 -45.66
N GLU A 160 -24.41 12.93 -45.85
CA GLU A 160 -23.75 13.90 -44.97
C GLU A 160 -24.30 13.82 -43.53
N GLN A 161 -25.62 13.74 -43.36
CA GLN A 161 -26.24 13.53 -42.06
C GLN A 161 -25.85 12.18 -41.44
N ALA A 162 -25.81 11.11 -42.23
CA ALA A 162 -25.39 9.79 -41.76
C ALA A 162 -23.92 9.77 -41.34
N VAL A 163 -23.04 10.46 -42.06
CA VAL A 163 -21.62 10.63 -41.71
C VAL A 163 -21.48 11.43 -40.42
N SER A 164 -22.14 12.58 -40.31
CA SER A 164 -22.11 13.41 -39.10
C SER A 164 -22.60 12.65 -37.85
N ASN A 165 -23.69 11.88 -37.98
CA ASN A 165 -24.17 11.03 -36.89
C ASN A 165 -23.16 9.95 -36.51
N LYS A 166 -22.50 9.32 -37.49
CA LYS A 166 -21.45 8.32 -37.23
C LYS A 166 -20.24 8.95 -36.55
N GLU A 167 -19.78 10.10 -37.01
CA GLU A 167 -18.67 10.86 -36.39
C GLU A 167 -18.99 11.21 -34.93
N PHE A 168 -20.21 11.67 -34.64
CA PHE A 168 -20.65 11.91 -33.27
C PHE A 168 -20.61 10.64 -32.42
N THR A 169 -21.13 9.51 -32.93
CA THR A 169 -21.08 8.24 -32.17
C THR A 169 -19.66 7.73 -31.98
N MET A 170 -18.78 7.92 -32.96
CA MET A 170 -17.37 7.55 -32.90
C MET A 170 -16.65 8.38 -31.84
N HIS A 171 -16.82 9.70 -31.83
CA HIS A 171 -16.24 10.57 -30.81
C HIS A 171 -16.73 10.21 -29.41
N LEU A 172 -18.01 9.85 -29.24
CA LEU A 172 -18.53 9.39 -27.96
C LEU A 172 -17.89 8.06 -27.52
N GLN A 173 -17.66 7.14 -28.46
CA GLN A 173 -16.96 5.87 -28.19
C GLN A 173 -15.49 6.10 -27.84
N GLU A 174 -14.79 6.99 -28.55
CA GLU A 174 -13.40 7.38 -28.25
C GLU A 174 -13.29 8.00 -26.86
N GLN A 175 -14.23 8.85 -26.47
CA GLN A 175 -14.26 9.43 -25.13
C GLN A 175 -14.46 8.36 -24.04
N LYS A 176 -15.34 7.37 -24.28
CA LYS A 176 -15.53 6.23 -23.37
C LYS A 176 -14.29 5.32 -23.30
N LEU A 177 -13.62 5.10 -24.44
CA LEU A 177 -12.36 4.35 -24.46
C LEU A 177 -11.25 5.08 -23.71
N ALA A 178 -11.18 6.41 -23.84
CA ALA A 178 -10.23 7.22 -23.09
C ALA A 178 -10.50 7.16 -21.58
N SER A 179 -11.77 7.29 -21.15
CA SER A 179 -12.12 7.22 -19.72
C SER A 179 -11.83 5.84 -19.12
N THR A 180 -12.20 4.77 -19.83
CA THR A 180 -11.94 3.39 -19.39
C THR A 180 -10.45 3.06 -19.38
N ALA A 181 -9.66 3.57 -20.33
CA ALA A 181 -8.21 3.43 -20.32
C ALA A 181 -7.57 4.15 -19.12
N GLU A 182 -8.09 5.32 -18.74
CA GLU A 182 -7.60 6.05 -17.56
C GLU A 182 -7.99 5.37 -16.25
N GLU A 183 -9.20 4.82 -16.15
CA GLU A 183 -9.63 3.99 -15.02
C GLU A 183 -8.74 2.74 -14.88
N LEU A 184 -8.44 2.05 -16.00
CA LEU A 184 -7.55 0.90 -15.99
C LEU A 184 -6.15 1.28 -15.53
N ARG A 185 -5.62 2.42 -15.99
CA ARG A 185 -4.32 2.94 -15.56
C ARG A 185 -4.29 3.22 -14.05
N ARG A 186 -5.32 3.89 -13.52
CA ARG A 186 -5.46 4.13 -12.07
C ARG A 186 -5.54 2.82 -11.28
N SER A 187 -6.25 1.81 -11.81
CA SER A 187 -6.31 0.49 -11.19
C SER A 187 -4.95 -0.23 -11.20
N ILE A 188 -4.17 -0.11 -12.27
CA ILE A 188 -2.81 -0.66 -12.35
C ILE A 188 -1.91 0.04 -11.33
N ASP A 189 -1.93 1.38 -11.25
CA ASP A 189 -1.14 2.15 -10.28
C ASP A 189 -1.51 1.82 -8.82
N ALA A 190 -2.80 1.57 -8.55
CA ALA A 190 -3.26 1.08 -7.24
C ALA A 190 -2.77 -0.35 -6.95
N HIS A 191 -2.76 -1.24 -7.94
CA HIS A 191 -2.24 -2.60 -7.78
C HIS A 191 -0.72 -2.62 -7.58
N THR A 192 0.04 -1.80 -8.30
CA THR A 192 1.50 -1.73 -8.15
C THR A 192 1.89 -1.16 -6.78
N SER A 193 1.22 -0.12 -6.31
CA SER A 193 1.43 0.43 -4.96
C SER A 193 1.04 -0.56 -3.86
N SER A 194 -0.07 -1.29 -4.02
CA SER A 194 -0.47 -2.36 -3.10
C SER A 194 0.54 -3.52 -3.10
N SER A 195 1.04 -3.93 -4.27
CA SER A 195 2.08 -4.97 -4.40
C SER A 195 3.37 -4.58 -3.69
N ALA A 196 3.83 -3.34 -3.86
CA ALA A 196 5.02 -2.83 -3.17
C ALA A 196 4.83 -2.81 -1.63
N ALA A 197 3.62 -2.49 -1.15
CA ALA A 197 3.30 -2.55 0.27
C ALA A 197 3.31 -3.99 0.81
N VAL A 198 2.80 -4.96 0.04
CA VAL A 198 2.84 -6.39 0.39
C VAL A 198 4.28 -6.90 0.44
N GLU A 199 5.13 -6.56 -0.52
CA GLU A 199 6.55 -6.92 -0.51
C GLU A 199 7.28 -6.33 0.71
N SER A 200 7.00 -5.07 1.06
CA SER A 200 7.54 -4.43 2.26
C SER A 200 7.08 -5.13 3.55
N ALA A 201 5.81 -5.51 3.63
CA ALA A 201 5.26 -6.26 4.76
C ALA A 201 5.89 -7.66 4.88
N GLN A 202 6.07 -8.36 3.76
CA GLN A 202 6.76 -9.66 3.73
C GLN A 202 8.22 -9.55 4.19
N ALA A 203 8.94 -8.52 3.76
CA ALA A 203 10.31 -8.27 4.23
C ALA A 203 10.37 -8.04 5.75
N ARG A 204 9.39 -7.31 6.32
CA ARG A 204 9.27 -7.12 7.78
C ARG A 204 8.95 -8.42 8.52
N ILE A 205 8.06 -9.25 7.99
CA ILE A 205 7.74 -10.57 8.57
C ILE A 205 9.00 -11.44 8.61
N ALA A 206 9.75 -11.51 7.51
CA ALA A 206 10.99 -12.28 7.44
C ALA A 206 12.06 -11.78 8.45
N GLU A 207 12.13 -10.47 8.70
CA GLU A 207 12.99 -9.90 9.74
C GLU A 207 12.54 -10.32 11.15
N LEU A 208 11.24 -10.20 11.44
CA LEU A 208 10.67 -10.62 12.73
C LEU A 208 10.89 -12.11 12.99
N GLU A 209 10.70 -12.96 11.98
CA GLU A 209 10.97 -14.40 12.08
C GLU A 209 12.45 -14.68 12.37
N ARG A 210 13.39 -13.97 11.72
CA ARG A 210 14.82 -14.08 12.02
C ARG A 210 15.12 -13.67 13.46
N SER A 211 14.60 -12.54 13.91
CA SER A 211 14.79 -12.06 15.30
C SER A 211 14.19 -13.01 16.34
N SER A 212 13.02 -13.58 16.07
CA SER A 212 12.36 -14.57 16.91
C SER A 212 13.18 -15.87 16.98
N GLY A 213 13.71 -16.33 15.85
CA GLY A 213 14.62 -17.48 15.81
C GLY A 213 15.93 -17.26 16.57
N GLU A 214 16.46 -16.04 16.56
CA GLU A 214 17.64 -15.67 17.36
C GLU A 214 17.33 -15.64 18.86
N LEU A 215 16.24 -14.97 19.27
CA LEU A 215 15.77 -14.98 20.66
C LEU A 215 15.48 -16.40 21.15
N GLY A 216 14.91 -17.26 20.31
CA GLY A 216 14.68 -18.67 20.62
C GLY A 216 15.99 -19.43 20.89
N ARG A 217 17.03 -19.19 20.08
CA ARG A 217 18.37 -19.76 20.31
C ARG A 217 19.01 -19.25 21.60
N GLN A 218 18.90 -17.94 21.88
CA GLN A 218 19.40 -17.36 23.13
C GLN A 218 18.69 -17.95 24.36
N LEU A 219 17.36 -18.09 24.31
CA LEU A 219 16.58 -18.70 25.39
C LEU A 219 16.98 -20.16 25.62
N MET A 220 17.19 -20.93 24.55
CA MET A 220 17.69 -22.30 24.66
C MET A 220 19.08 -22.36 25.29
N GLY A 221 20.00 -21.49 24.86
CA GLY A 221 21.34 -21.37 25.47
C GLY A 221 21.28 -21.03 26.97
N ALA A 222 20.42 -20.08 27.36
CA ALA A 222 20.22 -19.72 28.76
C ALA A 222 19.62 -20.87 29.59
N LYS A 223 18.65 -21.61 29.03
CA LYS A 223 18.09 -22.81 29.68
C LYS A 223 19.14 -23.89 29.91
N GLU A 224 20.03 -24.10 28.94
CA GLU A 224 21.14 -25.05 29.05
C GLU A 224 22.11 -24.64 30.17
N GLN A 225 22.47 -23.35 30.25
CA GLN A 225 23.31 -22.80 31.31
C GLN A 225 22.68 -22.99 32.69
N VAL A 226 21.38 -22.72 32.83
CA VAL A 226 20.65 -22.93 34.09
C VAL A 226 20.65 -24.41 34.50
N ARG A 227 20.44 -25.33 33.55
CA ARG A 227 20.53 -26.78 33.82
C ARG A 227 21.93 -27.18 34.30
N TYR A 228 22.98 -26.67 33.65
CA TYR A 228 24.36 -26.93 34.03
C TYR A 228 24.66 -26.42 35.46
N LEU A 229 24.23 -25.19 35.79
CA LEU A 229 24.38 -24.63 37.13
C LEU A 229 23.60 -25.42 38.19
N HIS A 230 22.39 -25.89 37.88
CA HIS A 230 21.63 -26.73 38.80
C HIS A 230 22.31 -28.09 39.06
N LEU A 231 22.89 -28.69 38.03
CA LEU A 231 23.62 -29.95 38.18
C LEU A 231 24.85 -29.78 39.08
N ASN A 232 25.61 -28.70 38.86
CA ASN A 232 26.77 -28.36 39.68
C ASN A 232 26.40 -27.98 41.12
N ARG A 233 25.30 -27.25 41.34
CA ARG A 233 24.81 -26.95 42.70
C ARG A 233 24.44 -28.22 43.46
N ARG A 234 23.92 -29.24 42.79
CA ARG A 234 23.53 -30.49 43.44
C ARG A 234 24.75 -31.30 43.91
N SER A 235 25.83 -31.33 43.13
CA SER A 235 27.08 -31.98 43.54
C SER A 235 27.79 -31.18 44.63
N GLU A 236 27.78 -29.85 44.56
CA GLU A 236 28.34 -28.98 45.60
C GLU A 236 27.60 -29.12 46.94
N ALA A 237 26.26 -29.13 46.93
CA ALA A 237 25.45 -29.32 48.13
C ALA A 237 25.72 -30.69 48.81
N GLN A 238 25.97 -31.74 48.03
CA GLN A 238 26.33 -33.07 48.56
C GLN A 238 27.70 -33.04 49.25
N VAL A 239 28.69 -32.36 48.66
CA VAL A 239 30.03 -32.22 49.26
C VAL A 239 29.98 -31.37 50.53
N GLN A 240 29.22 -30.28 50.53
CA GLN A 240 29.04 -29.42 51.71
C GLN A 240 28.35 -30.16 52.86
N ALA A 241 27.33 -30.97 52.58
CA ALA A 241 26.66 -31.77 53.61
C ALA A 241 27.61 -32.79 54.26
N LEU A 242 28.45 -33.46 53.46
CA LEU A 242 29.45 -34.42 53.96
C LEU A 242 30.52 -33.72 54.82
N LEU A 243 31.02 -32.56 54.37
CA LEU A 243 31.97 -31.77 55.15
C LEU A 243 31.39 -31.34 56.50
N HIS A 244 30.14 -30.88 56.53
CA HIS A 244 29.47 -30.48 57.76
C HIS A 244 29.31 -31.66 58.73
N GLN A 245 28.95 -32.84 58.22
CA GLN A 245 28.87 -34.05 59.06
C GLN A 245 30.23 -34.41 59.66
N LEU A 246 31.30 -34.39 58.87
CA LEU A 246 32.65 -34.66 59.37
C LEU A 246 33.11 -33.65 60.43
N GLN A 247 32.74 -32.37 60.29
CA GLN A 247 33.03 -31.35 61.28
C GLN A 247 32.31 -31.63 62.61
N LEU A 248 31.02 -32.01 62.56
CA LEU A 248 30.26 -32.38 63.75
C LEU A 248 30.83 -33.62 64.44
N ASP A 249 31.24 -34.63 63.67
CA ASP A 249 31.83 -35.85 64.22
C ASP A 249 33.21 -35.58 64.84
N ASN A 250 34.04 -34.75 64.21
CA ASN A 250 35.30 -34.29 64.81
C ASN A 250 35.07 -33.51 66.11
N ALA A 251 34.07 -32.63 66.15
CA ALA A 251 33.73 -31.89 67.37
C ALA A 251 33.27 -32.84 68.50
N ARG A 252 32.49 -33.87 68.18
CA ARG A 252 32.08 -34.91 69.14
C ARG A 252 33.29 -35.70 69.65
N LEU A 253 34.24 -36.05 68.79
CA LEU A 253 35.46 -36.74 69.17
C LEU A 253 36.33 -35.89 70.09
N VAL A 254 36.53 -34.61 69.78
CA VAL A 254 37.25 -33.67 70.67
C VAL A 254 36.56 -33.57 72.03
N LYS A 255 35.23 -33.50 72.05
CA LYS A 255 34.46 -33.49 73.31
C LYS A 255 34.62 -34.79 74.10
N LEU A 256 34.65 -35.95 73.43
CA LEU A 256 34.90 -37.23 74.07
C LEU A 256 36.33 -37.29 74.65
N LEU A 257 37.33 -36.82 73.91
CA LEU A 257 38.72 -36.72 74.37
C LEU A 257 38.88 -35.73 75.53
N SER A 258 38.07 -34.67 75.60
CA SER A 258 38.10 -33.74 76.74
C SER A 258 37.59 -34.37 78.04
N SER A 259 36.77 -35.43 77.94
CA SER A 259 36.19 -36.12 79.09
C SER A 259 37.11 -37.18 79.69
N THR A 260 38.24 -37.51 79.04
CA THR A 260 39.23 -38.44 79.55
C THR A 260 40.37 -37.66 80.22
N GLU A 261 40.75 -38.08 81.43
CA GLU A 261 41.79 -37.38 82.23
C GLU A 261 43.16 -37.37 81.52
N GLU A 262 43.43 -38.34 80.67
CA GLU A 262 44.69 -38.47 79.92
C GLU A 262 44.87 -37.40 78.82
N TYR A 263 43.78 -36.85 78.29
CA TYR A 263 43.80 -35.94 77.13
C TYR A 263 43.27 -34.54 77.42
N LYS A 264 42.80 -34.29 78.64
CA LYS A 264 42.26 -33.01 79.09
C LYS A 264 43.24 -31.85 78.94
N GLU A 265 44.52 -32.07 79.28
CA GLU A 265 45.58 -31.06 79.12
C GLU A 265 45.84 -30.74 77.64
N PHE A 266 45.74 -31.73 76.76
CA PHE A 266 45.90 -31.55 75.32
C PHE A 266 44.73 -30.79 74.71
N VAL A 267 43.50 -31.07 75.14
CA VAL A 267 42.32 -30.32 74.67
C VAL A 267 42.38 -28.87 75.12
N ALA A 268 42.67 -28.60 76.40
CA ALA A 268 42.86 -27.24 76.90
C ALA A 268 43.96 -26.50 76.13
N TYR A 269 45.09 -27.17 75.86
CA TYR A 269 46.16 -26.60 75.04
C TYR A 269 45.70 -26.29 73.60
N SER A 270 44.85 -27.12 73.01
CA SER A 270 44.34 -26.90 71.65
C SER A 270 43.37 -25.72 71.57
N GLU A 271 42.49 -25.57 72.57
CA GLU A 271 41.55 -24.45 72.67
C GLU A 271 42.27 -23.12 72.93
N ASP A 272 43.22 -23.09 73.88
CA ASP A 272 44.02 -21.89 74.21
C ASP A 272 44.87 -21.41 73.02
N SER A 273 45.24 -22.31 72.12
CA SER A 273 46.03 -22.01 70.92
C SER A 273 45.19 -21.60 69.70
N GLY A 274 43.86 -21.55 69.80
CA GLY A 274 42.97 -21.29 68.66
C GLY A 274 42.88 -22.45 67.66
N GLY A 275 43.21 -23.67 68.11
CA GLY A 275 43.35 -24.86 67.27
C GLY A 275 44.81 -25.21 66.97
N ILE A 276 45.08 -26.50 66.85
CA ILE A 276 46.42 -27.03 66.57
C ILE A 276 46.38 -28.01 65.41
N THR A 277 47.41 -27.98 64.57
CA THR A 277 47.60 -28.86 63.43
C THR A 277 48.83 -29.73 63.67
N TYR A 278 48.67 -31.04 63.52
CA TYR A 278 49.79 -31.96 63.57
C TYR A 278 50.60 -31.88 62.28
N VAL A 279 51.88 -31.57 62.41
CA VAL A 279 52.82 -31.55 61.30
C VAL A 279 53.68 -32.80 61.39
N PRO A 280 53.54 -33.77 60.47
CA PRO A 280 54.28 -35.01 60.54
C PRO A 280 55.79 -34.77 60.39
N PRO A 281 56.63 -35.60 61.01
CA PRO A 281 58.08 -35.48 60.87
C PRO A 281 58.51 -35.69 59.42
N PRO A 282 59.62 -35.08 58.96
CA PRO A 282 60.04 -35.05 57.54
C PRO A 282 60.33 -36.41 56.89
N ASN A 283 60.42 -37.49 57.68
CA ASN A 283 60.59 -38.88 57.20
C ASN A 283 59.34 -39.76 57.41
N TYR A 284 58.18 -39.15 57.64
CA TYR A 284 56.93 -39.88 57.80
C TYR A 284 56.42 -40.36 56.44
N VAL A 285 56.50 -41.67 56.20
CA VAL A 285 55.85 -42.30 55.06
C VAL A 285 54.43 -42.66 55.48
N PRO A 286 53.39 -42.00 54.94
CA PRO A 286 52.02 -42.39 55.24
C PRO A 286 51.79 -43.83 54.74
N PRO A 287 51.13 -44.70 55.53
CA PRO A 287 50.79 -46.04 55.05
C PRO A 287 49.88 -45.95 53.81
N PRO A 288 50.03 -46.87 52.84
CA PRO A 288 49.26 -46.84 51.60
C PRO A 288 47.75 -46.89 51.86
N PRO A 289 46.93 -46.24 51.01
CA PRO A 289 45.50 -46.08 51.25
C PRO A 289 44.71 -47.39 51.31
N SER A 290 45.26 -48.51 50.78
CA SER A 290 44.61 -49.83 50.81
C SER A 290 44.61 -50.54 52.17
N MET A 291 45.26 -49.98 53.21
CA MET A 291 45.30 -50.58 54.56
C MET A 291 44.54 -49.76 55.63
N ARG A 292 43.92 -48.62 55.26
CA ARG A 292 43.22 -47.77 56.24
C ARG A 292 41.87 -48.33 56.71
N ASP A 293 41.21 -49.16 55.90
CA ASP A 293 39.86 -49.67 56.20
C ASP A 293 39.84 -51.12 56.75
N THR A 294 40.96 -51.85 56.66
CA THR A 294 40.99 -53.30 56.99
C THR A 294 41.76 -53.65 58.26
N GLU A 295 42.77 -52.88 58.68
CA GLU A 295 43.55 -53.23 59.87
C GLU A 295 42.90 -52.78 61.20
N PHE A 296 42.12 -51.68 61.21
CA PHE A 296 41.46 -51.23 62.44
C PHE A 296 40.36 -52.18 62.92
N ALA A 297 39.75 -52.96 62.01
CA ALA A 297 38.77 -53.99 62.35
C ALA A 297 39.43 -55.32 62.76
N ALA A 298 40.66 -55.60 62.31
CA ALA A 298 41.37 -56.85 62.60
C ALA A 298 42.18 -56.79 63.92
N GLU A 299 42.57 -55.59 64.38
CA GLU A 299 43.40 -55.41 65.58
C GLU A 299 42.62 -55.46 66.91
N ALA A 300 41.28 -55.45 66.88
CA ALA A 300 40.43 -55.58 68.08
C ALA A 300 40.28 -57.04 68.57
N GLY A 301 40.79 -58.04 67.84
CA GLY A 301 40.47 -59.45 68.10
C GLY A 301 41.64 -60.44 68.21
N MET A 302 42.89 -60.08 67.94
CA MET A 302 43.98 -61.07 67.83
C MET A 302 45.24 -60.66 68.60
N LEU A 303 45.55 -61.45 69.63
CA LEU A 303 46.82 -61.49 70.36
C LEU A 303 48.00 -61.72 69.40
N HIS A 304 48.68 -60.64 69.00
CA HIS A 304 50.04 -60.71 68.49
C HIS A 304 51.04 -60.13 69.51
N PRO A 305 52.25 -60.71 69.58
CA PRO A 305 53.20 -60.44 70.64
C PRO A 305 53.67 -58.99 70.56
N LYS A 306 53.70 -58.33 71.72
CA LYS A 306 54.25 -57.00 71.98
C LYS A 306 55.58 -56.78 71.25
N LYS A 307 55.54 -56.31 70.00
CA LYS A 307 56.57 -55.37 69.54
C LYS A 307 56.27 -54.11 70.33
N GLU A 308 57.16 -53.77 71.24
CA GLU A 308 57.18 -52.47 71.90
C GLU A 308 57.10 -51.40 70.81
N ARG A 309 55.87 -50.95 70.48
CA ARG A 309 55.64 -49.59 70.06
C ARG A 309 56.19 -48.80 71.23
N THR A 310 57.43 -48.36 71.10
CA THR A 310 57.96 -47.31 71.95
C THR A 310 56.93 -46.20 71.85
N VAL A 311 56.12 -46.06 72.90
CA VAL A 311 55.29 -44.90 73.12
C VAL A 311 56.30 -43.77 73.05
N ARG A 312 56.38 -43.09 71.90
CA ARG A 312 57.16 -41.86 71.79
C ARG A 312 56.62 -41.03 72.91
N GLY A 313 57.46 -40.70 73.90
CA GLY A 313 56.99 -40.03 75.10
C GLY A 313 56.12 -38.84 74.71
N SER A 314 54.98 -38.65 75.38
CA SER A 314 54.01 -37.58 75.08
C SER A 314 54.66 -36.21 74.83
N SER A 315 55.77 -35.94 75.51
CA SER A 315 56.61 -34.74 75.32
C SER A 315 57.22 -34.59 73.93
N ALA A 316 57.60 -35.67 73.25
CA ALA A 316 58.20 -35.61 71.91
C ALA A 316 57.14 -35.37 70.82
N GLU A 317 55.91 -35.81 71.04
CA GLU A 317 54.79 -35.56 70.13
C GLU A 317 54.33 -34.10 70.19
N MET A 318 54.37 -33.47 71.37
CA MET A 318 54.04 -32.04 71.53
C MET A 318 54.87 -31.09 70.65
N GLU A 319 56.09 -31.46 70.27
CA GLU A 319 56.92 -30.67 69.34
C GLU A 319 56.34 -30.59 67.93
N HIS A 320 55.50 -31.55 67.55
CA HIS A 320 54.93 -31.70 66.22
C HIS A 320 53.57 -31.04 66.06
N TRP A 321 52.99 -30.55 67.17
CA TRP A 321 51.74 -29.79 67.17
C TRP A 321 52.05 -28.30 67.05
N VAL A 322 51.63 -27.70 65.93
CA VAL A 322 51.82 -26.28 65.61
C VAL A 322 50.46 -25.58 65.64
N PRO A 323 50.35 -24.30 66.04
CA PRO A 323 49.09 -23.56 65.95
C PRO A 323 48.52 -23.59 64.53
N SER A 324 47.22 -23.84 64.41
CA SER A 324 46.55 -23.98 63.10
C SER A 324 46.67 -22.73 62.24
N ASP A 325 46.59 -21.54 62.85
CA ASP A 325 46.75 -20.27 62.15
C ASP A 325 48.15 -20.12 61.51
N ALA A 326 49.19 -20.57 62.21
CA ALA A 326 50.55 -20.54 61.68
C ALA A 326 50.70 -21.49 60.48
N TYR A 327 50.06 -22.66 60.53
CA TYR A 327 50.03 -23.60 59.42
C TYR A 327 49.23 -23.06 58.23
N ALA A 328 48.06 -22.45 58.48
CA ALA A 328 47.22 -21.83 57.46
C ALA A 328 47.94 -20.67 56.76
N LEU A 329 48.55 -19.75 57.53
CA LEU A 329 49.34 -18.64 57.00
C LEU A 329 50.52 -19.13 56.15
N ALA A 330 51.22 -20.18 56.59
CA ALA A 330 52.29 -20.77 55.81
C ALA A 330 51.77 -21.38 54.49
N ASN A 331 50.60 -22.04 54.52
CA ASN A 331 49.97 -22.58 53.31
C ASN A 331 49.53 -21.48 52.35
N ASP A 332 48.93 -20.40 52.86
CA ASP A 332 48.46 -19.28 52.05
C ASP A 332 49.64 -18.53 51.44
N PHE A 333 50.69 -18.28 52.21
CA PHE A 333 51.94 -17.71 51.71
C PHE A 333 52.55 -18.60 50.61
N ARG A 334 52.60 -19.92 50.82
CA ARG A 334 53.07 -20.88 49.82
C ARG A 334 52.20 -20.81 48.55
N ARG A 335 50.87 -20.79 48.67
CA ARG A 335 49.95 -20.69 47.53
C ARG A 335 50.14 -19.40 46.73
N GLN A 336 50.36 -18.28 47.41
CA GLN A 336 50.50 -16.96 46.77
C GLN A 336 51.87 -16.75 46.10
N HIS A 337 52.94 -17.24 46.72
CA HIS A 337 54.31 -16.88 46.29
C HIS A 337 55.15 -18.06 45.79
N MET A 338 54.85 -19.29 46.22
CA MET A 338 55.70 -20.46 45.98
C MET A 338 54.88 -21.75 45.74
N ALA A 339 53.90 -21.68 44.84
CA ALA A 339 52.94 -22.79 44.64
C ALA A 339 53.59 -24.12 44.23
N GLN A 340 54.76 -24.06 43.58
CA GLN A 340 55.53 -25.23 43.12
C GLN A 340 56.32 -25.91 44.25
N MET A 341 56.51 -25.24 45.40
CA MET A 341 57.29 -25.80 46.49
C MET A 341 56.44 -26.79 47.32
N PRO A 342 56.97 -27.98 47.64
CA PRO A 342 56.30 -28.95 48.49
C PRO A 342 56.02 -28.37 49.89
N MET A 343 54.85 -28.71 50.46
CA MET A 343 54.44 -28.23 51.79
C MET A 343 55.37 -28.76 52.89
N GLU A 344 56.04 -29.88 52.63
CA GLU A 344 56.96 -30.57 53.51
C GLU A 344 58.12 -29.68 53.96
N ILE A 345 58.59 -28.77 53.11
CA ILE A 345 59.67 -27.81 53.44
C ILE A 345 59.15 -26.75 54.43
N PHE A 346 57.94 -26.25 54.20
CA PHE A 346 57.30 -25.29 55.11
C PHE A 346 56.92 -25.94 56.44
N ALA A 347 56.48 -27.20 56.41
CA ALA A 347 56.26 -28.02 57.58
C ALA A 347 57.53 -28.14 58.45
N GLU A 348 58.69 -28.42 57.84
CA GLU A 348 59.96 -28.48 58.57
C GLU A 348 60.33 -27.10 59.18
N LEU A 349 60.14 -26.02 58.42
CA LEU A 349 60.34 -24.66 58.92
C LEU A 349 59.44 -24.35 60.11
N LEU A 350 58.14 -24.69 60.02
CA LEU A 350 57.16 -24.50 61.08
C LEU A 350 57.55 -25.28 62.34
N LEU A 351 58.04 -26.52 62.22
CA LEU A 351 58.53 -27.29 63.36
C LEU A 351 59.73 -26.62 64.04
N ARG A 352 60.69 -26.11 63.26
CA ARG A 352 61.86 -25.38 63.81
C ARG A 352 61.43 -24.08 64.50
N LEU A 353 60.47 -23.35 63.93
CA LEU A 353 59.90 -22.15 64.53
C LEU A 353 59.12 -22.47 65.81
N ASN A 354 58.33 -23.56 65.82
CA ASN A 354 57.57 -24.00 66.98
C ASN A 354 58.48 -24.24 68.19
N ARG A 355 59.65 -24.85 68.00
CA ARG A 355 60.65 -25.00 69.07
C ARG A 355 61.08 -23.66 69.66
N VAL A 356 61.34 -22.67 68.81
CA VAL A 356 61.71 -21.32 69.25
C VAL A 356 60.56 -20.62 69.96
N TRP A 357 59.34 -20.73 69.44
CA TRP A 357 58.14 -20.16 70.07
C TRP A 357 57.89 -20.77 71.44
N ARG A 358 57.90 -22.10 71.56
CA ARG A 358 57.76 -22.80 72.84
C ARG A 358 58.84 -22.38 73.84
N ALA A 359 60.10 -22.28 73.41
CA ALA A 359 61.19 -21.84 74.29
C ALA A 359 61.02 -20.38 74.74
N ARG A 360 60.52 -19.49 73.87
CA ARG A 360 60.20 -18.10 74.22
C ARG A 360 59.00 -18.04 75.17
N GLU A 361 57.97 -18.82 74.91
CA GLU A 361 56.75 -18.86 75.71
C GLU A 361 57.04 -19.39 77.11
N ALA A 362 57.81 -20.47 77.23
CA ALA A 362 58.25 -20.99 78.51
C ALA A 362 59.00 -19.92 79.34
N LYS A 363 59.93 -19.18 78.71
CA LYS A 363 60.63 -18.05 79.37
C LYS A 363 59.68 -16.90 79.72
N ARG A 364 58.66 -16.64 78.90
CA ARG A 364 57.66 -15.59 79.15
C ARG A 364 56.77 -15.96 80.33
N LEU A 365 56.25 -17.18 80.35
CA LEU A 365 55.47 -17.75 81.45
C LEU A 365 56.27 -17.77 82.74
N GLU A 366 57.53 -18.20 82.72
CA GLU A 366 58.40 -18.18 83.90
C GLU A 366 58.55 -16.75 84.47
N ARG A 367 58.77 -15.75 83.60
CA ARG A 367 58.85 -14.34 84.01
C ARG A 367 57.51 -13.82 84.56
N GLN A 368 56.39 -14.19 83.94
CA GLN A 368 55.06 -13.80 84.39
C GLN A 368 54.71 -14.45 85.73
N GLN A 369 54.99 -15.74 85.91
CA GLN A 369 54.85 -16.45 87.17
C GLN A 369 55.72 -15.79 88.25
N ALA A 370 56.98 -15.46 87.95
CA ALA A 370 57.84 -14.75 88.88
C ALA A 370 57.30 -13.36 89.26
N LYS A 371 56.72 -12.60 88.30
CA LYS A 371 56.07 -11.32 88.57
C LYS A 371 54.79 -11.47 89.39
N ALA A 372 53.93 -12.44 89.05
CA ALA A 372 52.69 -12.72 89.75
C ALA A 372 52.98 -13.16 91.19
N LEU A 373 53.94 -14.06 91.40
CA LEU A 373 54.39 -14.47 92.73
C LEU A 373 54.95 -13.30 93.54
N LYS A 374 55.76 -12.42 92.93
CA LYS A 374 56.23 -11.19 93.57
C LYS A 374 55.07 -10.29 93.98
N LYS A 375 54.08 -10.09 93.09
CA LYS A 375 52.92 -9.24 93.35
C LYS A 375 51.97 -9.85 94.38
N ILE A 376 51.76 -11.17 94.36
CA ILE A 376 51.02 -11.89 95.40
C ILE A 376 51.71 -11.69 96.75
N ASN A 377 53.04 -11.82 96.82
CA ASN A 377 53.78 -11.64 98.05
C ASN A 377 53.77 -10.18 98.52
N GLU A 378 53.84 -9.21 97.61
CA GLU A 378 53.74 -7.79 97.92
C GLU A 378 52.34 -7.41 98.39
N LEU A 379 51.29 -7.87 97.72
CA LEU A 379 49.90 -7.67 98.12
C LEU A 379 49.61 -8.34 99.45
N ARG A 380 50.07 -9.57 99.68
CA ARG A 380 49.97 -10.24 100.99
C ARG A 380 50.65 -9.43 102.08
N ARG A 381 51.84 -8.85 101.80
CA ARG A 381 52.53 -7.96 102.75
C ARG A 381 51.77 -6.65 102.97
N ARG A 382 51.19 -6.04 101.94
CA ARG A 382 50.41 -4.80 102.04
C ARG A 382 49.09 -5.02 102.78
N CYS A 383 48.33 -6.06 102.44
CA CYS A 383 47.13 -6.45 103.18
C CYS A 383 47.42 -6.79 104.65
N ALA A 384 48.57 -7.43 104.94
CA ALA A 384 48.97 -7.69 106.32
C ALA A 384 49.38 -6.42 107.08
N ALA A 385 49.88 -5.38 106.38
CA ALA A 385 50.33 -4.14 107.00
C ALA A 385 49.25 -3.04 107.04
N GLN A 386 48.26 -3.09 106.16
CA GLN A 386 47.15 -2.14 106.04
C GLN A 386 45.83 -2.76 106.48
N VAL A 387 45.79 -3.40 107.66
CA VAL A 387 44.49 -3.65 108.30
C VAL A 387 44.04 -2.31 108.89
N PRO A 388 43.04 -1.63 108.30
CA PRO A 388 42.64 -0.30 108.76
C PRO A 388 42.00 -0.41 110.14
N TYR A 389 42.24 0.56 111.00
CA TYR A 389 41.65 0.60 112.35
C TYR A 389 40.10 0.55 112.29
N GLU A 390 39.52 1.07 111.21
CA GLU A 390 38.11 0.94 110.89
C GLU A 390 37.68 -0.47 110.50
N GLU A 391 38.46 -1.36 109.89
CA GLU A 391 38.03 -2.77 109.71
C GLU A 391 38.12 -3.54 111.04
N VAL A 392 39.03 -3.13 111.93
CA VAL A 392 39.09 -3.66 113.30
C VAL A 392 37.88 -3.18 114.12
N LEU A 393 37.41 -1.94 113.93
CA LEU A 393 36.18 -1.41 114.52
C LEU A 393 34.89 -1.87 113.79
N GLN A 394 34.91 -2.02 112.48
CA GLN A 394 33.78 -2.40 111.64
C GLN A 394 33.58 -3.91 111.62
N SER A 395 34.61 -4.74 111.82
CA SER A 395 34.37 -6.15 112.17
C SER A 395 33.55 -6.25 113.46
N SER A 396 33.76 -5.33 114.42
CA SER A 396 32.92 -5.19 115.62
C SER A 396 31.53 -4.57 115.33
N GLU A 397 31.43 -3.61 114.41
CA GLU A 397 30.17 -2.96 114.00
C GLU A 397 29.30 -3.86 113.08
N VAL A 398 29.91 -4.70 112.23
CA VAL A 398 29.25 -5.69 111.36
C VAL A 398 28.61 -6.78 112.21
N GLU A 399 29.21 -7.15 113.34
CA GLU A 399 28.56 -7.99 114.36
C GLU A 399 27.38 -7.29 115.05
N ARG A 400 27.39 -5.95 115.14
CA ARG A 400 26.27 -5.14 115.65
C ARG A 400 25.13 -5.05 114.61
N LEU A 401 25.42 -4.76 113.35
CA LEU A 401 24.43 -4.57 112.28
C LEU A 401 23.79 -5.87 111.78
N ARG A 402 24.49 -7.02 111.84
CA ARG A 402 23.88 -8.35 111.65
C ARG A 402 22.76 -8.66 112.67
N ARG A 403 22.68 -7.90 113.76
CA ARG A 403 21.61 -7.95 114.76
C ARG A 403 20.39 -7.16 114.30
N GLU A 404 20.59 -5.94 113.78
CA GLU A 404 19.52 -5.05 113.30
C GLU A 404 18.84 -5.55 112.00
N LEU A 405 19.58 -6.16 111.07
CA LEU A 405 19.01 -6.71 109.83
C LEU A 405 18.01 -7.86 110.06
N ARG A 406 18.06 -8.53 111.22
CA ARG A 406 17.05 -9.51 111.61
C ARG A 406 15.72 -8.86 112.02
N GLU A 407 15.74 -7.62 112.50
CA GLU A 407 14.55 -6.89 112.94
C GLU A 407 13.78 -6.29 111.75
N MET A 408 14.50 -5.71 110.79
CA MET A 408 13.89 -5.12 109.59
C MET A 408 13.26 -6.15 108.66
N ARG A 409 13.77 -7.38 108.62
CA ARG A 409 13.19 -8.47 107.81
C ARG A 409 11.82 -8.92 108.34
N ASN A 410 11.49 -8.66 109.61
CA ASN A 410 10.17 -8.93 110.18
C ASN A 410 9.16 -7.81 109.87
N ALA A 411 9.62 -6.58 109.66
CA ALA A 411 8.78 -5.45 109.26
C ALA A 411 8.38 -5.48 107.77
N PHE A 412 9.17 -6.14 106.92
CA PHE A 412 8.96 -6.17 105.48
C PHE A 412 7.90 -7.20 105.01
N ASN A 413 7.50 -8.15 105.85
CA ASN A 413 6.47 -9.16 105.51
C ASN A 413 5.02 -8.68 105.69
N THR A 414 4.79 -7.50 106.29
CA THR A 414 3.45 -6.93 106.54
C THR A 414 3.11 -5.72 105.66
N GLY A 415 4.01 -5.29 104.77
CA GLY A 415 3.89 -4.03 104.02
C GLY A 415 3.86 -4.16 102.49
N ARG A 416 3.37 -5.27 101.92
CA ARG A 416 3.27 -5.45 100.47
C ARG A 416 1.84 -5.21 99.99
N ARG A 417 1.53 -4.01 99.48
CA ARG A 417 0.52 -3.71 98.42
C ARG A 417 0.35 -2.20 98.25
N LYS A 418 0.77 -1.68 97.09
CA LYS A 418 0.05 -0.73 96.21
C LYS A 418 1.00 -0.27 95.10
N LEU A 419 0.79 -0.80 93.90
CA LEU A 419 1.24 -0.23 92.62
C LEU A 419 0.04 0.53 92.04
N ASN A 420 0.30 1.69 91.44
CA ASN A 420 -0.64 2.79 91.24
C ASN A 420 -1.59 2.59 90.04
N ASP A 421 -2.88 2.90 90.27
CA ASP A 421 -4.02 2.94 89.32
C ASP A 421 -3.83 3.83 88.06
N THR A 422 -2.65 4.44 87.88
CA THR A 422 -2.35 5.37 86.77
C THR A 422 -1.85 4.66 85.52
N GLU A 423 -1.21 3.50 85.66
CA GLU A 423 -0.69 2.74 84.51
C GLU A 423 -1.81 1.97 83.79
N GLU A 424 -2.87 1.60 84.51
CA GLU A 424 -4.00 0.85 83.98
C GLU A 424 -4.88 1.70 83.03
N ARG A 425 -5.04 3.00 83.33
CA ARG A 425 -5.85 3.93 82.51
C ARG A 425 -5.20 4.33 81.18
N LEU A 426 -3.88 4.30 81.09
CA LEU A 426 -3.16 4.60 79.84
C LEU A 426 -3.27 3.45 78.82
N LEU A 427 -3.39 2.22 79.30
CA LEU A 427 -3.56 1.04 78.45
C LEU A 427 -4.97 0.97 77.86
N GLU A 428 -6.00 1.35 78.61
CA GLU A 428 -7.39 1.40 78.11
C GLU A 428 -7.56 2.40 76.96
N SER A 429 -6.97 3.60 77.08
CA SER A 429 -7.04 4.62 76.02
C SER A 429 -6.38 4.19 74.71
N SER A 430 -5.31 3.39 74.76
CA SER A 430 -4.61 2.90 73.57
C SER A 430 -5.37 1.79 72.83
N ILE A 431 -6.26 1.06 73.53
CA ILE A 431 -7.05 -0.03 72.94
C ILE A 431 -8.25 0.53 72.18
N GLU A 432 -8.85 1.62 72.67
CA GLU A 432 -9.98 2.29 72.01
C GLU A 432 -9.60 2.92 70.66
N SER A 433 -8.40 3.50 70.52
CA SER A 433 -7.96 4.07 69.25
C SER A 433 -7.69 3.00 68.18
N ALA A 434 -7.21 1.82 68.58
CA ALA A 434 -6.98 0.70 67.67
C ALA A 434 -8.30 0.15 67.08
N ALA A 435 -9.37 0.14 67.88
CA ALA A 435 -10.69 -0.31 67.42
C ALA A 435 -11.32 0.62 66.37
N ALA A 436 -11.11 1.95 66.50
CA ALA A 436 -11.61 2.93 65.53
C ALA A 436 -10.98 2.75 64.14
N ILE A 437 -9.68 2.47 64.07
CA ILE A 437 -8.96 2.26 62.80
C ILE A 437 -9.45 1.01 62.06
N ASP A 438 -9.75 -0.08 62.80
CA ASP A 438 -10.28 -1.33 62.23
C ASP A 438 -11.65 -1.14 61.56
N THR A 439 -12.52 -0.30 62.14
CA THR A 439 -13.82 0.02 61.53
C THR A 439 -13.69 0.80 60.21
N GLN A 440 -12.74 1.74 60.14
CA GLN A 440 -12.49 2.53 58.94
C GLN A 440 -11.93 1.68 57.79
N LEU A 441 -11.09 0.69 58.10
CA LEU A 441 -10.54 -0.24 57.12
C LEU A 441 -11.63 -1.14 56.50
N ARG A 442 -12.60 -1.61 57.31
CA ARG A 442 -13.74 -2.40 56.80
C ARG A 442 -14.62 -1.61 55.84
N GLN A 443 -14.86 -0.34 56.14
CA GLN A 443 -15.69 0.53 55.30
C GLN A 443 -15.06 0.77 53.92
N GLN A 444 -13.73 0.98 53.86
CA GLN A 444 -13.02 1.13 52.58
C GLN A 444 -13.00 -0.15 51.75
N LYS A 445 -12.92 -1.33 52.38
CA LYS A 445 -13.01 -2.61 51.66
C LYS A 445 -14.36 -2.79 50.98
N GLN A 446 -15.45 -2.49 51.68
CA GLN A 446 -16.81 -2.58 51.12
C GLN A 446 -17.01 -1.63 49.93
N GLN A 447 -16.45 -0.43 49.98
CA GLN A 447 -16.51 0.52 48.85
C GLN A 447 -15.74 0.02 47.63
N ASN A 448 -14.55 -0.56 47.84
CA ASN A 448 -13.76 -1.14 46.75
C ASN A 448 -14.46 -2.36 46.12
N GLU A 449 -15.12 -3.21 46.92
CA GLU A 449 -15.92 -4.32 46.39
C GLU A 449 -17.11 -3.85 45.57
N ALA A 450 -17.81 -2.78 46.00
CA ALA A 450 -18.92 -2.20 45.25
C ALA A 450 -18.47 -1.61 43.90
N LEU A 451 -17.34 -0.89 43.85
CA LEU A 451 -16.79 -0.33 42.61
C LEU A 451 -16.32 -1.41 41.65
N LEU A 452 -15.76 -2.52 42.15
CA LEU A 452 -15.37 -3.66 41.32
C LEU A 452 -16.58 -4.36 40.69
N ALA A 453 -17.69 -4.46 41.42
CA ALA A 453 -18.94 -5.00 40.88
C ALA A 453 -19.53 -4.12 39.77
N GLU A 454 -19.47 -2.79 39.93
CA GLU A 454 -19.96 -1.83 38.94
C GLU A 454 -19.13 -1.83 37.65
N LEU A 455 -17.80 -1.97 37.76
CA LEU A 455 -16.89 -2.16 36.62
C LEU A 455 -17.20 -3.45 35.84
N ALA A 456 -17.48 -4.54 36.55
CA ALA A 456 -17.83 -5.82 35.92
C ALA A 456 -19.15 -5.73 35.13
N GLU A 457 -20.15 -5.00 35.61
CA GLU A 457 -21.40 -4.75 34.87
C GLU A 457 -21.18 -3.96 33.57
N VAL A 458 -20.32 -2.93 33.61
CA VAL A 458 -20.03 -2.08 32.45
C VAL A 458 -19.29 -2.88 31.37
N ASP A 459 -18.31 -3.70 31.77
CA ASP A 459 -17.61 -4.59 30.84
C ASP A 459 -18.57 -5.62 30.21
N LEU A 460 -19.55 -6.13 30.98
CA LEU A 460 -20.55 -7.07 30.47
C LEU A 460 -21.39 -6.47 29.33
N ARG A 461 -21.84 -5.21 29.50
CA ARG A 461 -22.65 -4.49 28.50
C ARG A 461 -21.85 -4.18 27.23
N ALA A 462 -20.57 -3.84 27.36
CA ALA A 462 -19.70 -3.56 26.22
C ALA A 462 -19.40 -4.82 25.37
N HIS A 463 -19.13 -5.95 26.01
CA HIS A 463 -18.82 -7.21 25.31
C HIS A 463 -20.05 -7.84 24.65
N SER A 464 -21.23 -7.73 25.26
CA SER A 464 -22.50 -8.17 24.66
C SER A 464 -22.83 -7.40 23.38
N ALA A 465 -22.75 -6.07 23.40
CA ALA A 465 -23.04 -5.23 22.24
C ALA A 465 -22.06 -5.46 21.08
N TYR A 466 -20.77 -5.68 21.39
CA TYR A 466 -19.77 -6.02 20.39
C TYR A 466 -20.02 -7.40 19.75
N GLY A 467 -20.37 -8.41 20.55
CA GLY A 467 -20.68 -9.75 20.05
C GLY A 467 -21.91 -9.80 19.13
N GLU A 468 -22.94 -9.00 19.41
CA GLU A 468 -24.12 -8.87 18.56
C GLU A 468 -23.80 -8.17 17.23
N GLY A 469 -22.97 -7.12 17.26
CA GLY A 469 -22.51 -6.44 16.04
C GLY A 469 -21.69 -7.35 15.12
N VAL A 470 -20.79 -8.16 15.69
CA VAL A 470 -19.95 -9.10 14.93
C VAL A 470 -20.77 -10.22 14.32
N SER A 471 -21.74 -10.80 15.04
CA SER A 471 -22.58 -11.87 14.47
C SER A 471 -23.53 -11.34 13.38
N ALA A 472 -24.07 -10.13 13.54
CA ALA A 472 -24.91 -9.49 12.52
C ALA A 472 -24.11 -9.19 11.24
N ALA A 473 -22.87 -8.70 11.37
CA ALA A 473 -21.98 -8.46 10.24
C ALA A 473 -21.61 -9.77 9.51
N ALA A 474 -21.33 -10.85 10.25
CA ALA A 474 -21.01 -12.15 9.68
C ALA A 474 -22.21 -12.78 8.95
N ALA A 475 -23.42 -12.65 9.49
CA ALA A 475 -24.65 -13.08 8.85
C ALA A 475 -24.91 -12.33 7.52
N GLY A 476 -24.75 -10.99 7.53
CA GLY A 476 -24.87 -10.17 6.33
C GLY A 476 -23.83 -10.50 5.25
N ALA A 477 -22.58 -10.80 5.65
CA ALA A 477 -21.54 -11.22 4.72
C ALA A 477 -21.86 -12.57 4.05
N SER A 478 -22.39 -13.54 4.82
CA SER A 478 -22.84 -14.83 4.28
C SER A 478 -23.97 -14.65 3.26
N GLU A 479 -24.94 -13.80 3.54
CA GLU A 479 -26.07 -13.53 2.63
C GLU A 479 -25.61 -12.88 1.31
N VAL A 480 -24.64 -11.96 1.37
CA VAL A 480 -24.04 -11.35 0.17
C VAL A 480 -23.29 -12.39 -0.66
N CYS A 481 -22.56 -13.31 -0.01
CA CYS A 481 -21.87 -14.41 -0.69
C CYS A 481 -22.84 -15.39 -1.37
N ASP A 482 -23.98 -15.69 -0.74
CA ASP A 482 -25.02 -16.52 -1.36
C ASP A 482 -25.63 -15.84 -2.59
N ARG A 483 -26.00 -14.55 -2.50
CA ARG A 483 -26.51 -13.77 -3.64
C ARG A 483 -25.50 -13.65 -4.79
N PHE A 484 -24.23 -13.45 -4.46
CA PHE A 484 -23.16 -13.42 -5.46
C PHE A 484 -23.01 -14.78 -6.16
N SER A 485 -23.05 -15.87 -5.39
CA SER A 485 -22.97 -17.23 -5.92
C SER A 485 -24.14 -17.51 -6.87
N GLU A 486 -25.36 -17.17 -6.49
CA GLU A 486 -26.55 -17.30 -7.35
C GLU A 486 -26.39 -16.53 -8.67
N ARG A 487 -25.91 -15.28 -8.60
CA ARG A 487 -25.71 -14.44 -9.78
C ARG A 487 -24.65 -14.99 -10.73
N VAL A 488 -23.53 -15.48 -10.20
CA VAL A 488 -22.48 -16.10 -11.02
C VAL A 488 -22.98 -17.41 -11.63
N THR A 489 -23.75 -18.21 -10.90
CA THR A 489 -24.35 -19.45 -11.42
C THR A 489 -25.32 -19.15 -12.58
N GLU A 490 -26.10 -18.07 -12.48
CA GLU A 490 -26.99 -17.61 -13.53
C GLU A 490 -26.23 -17.16 -14.80
N LEU A 491 -25.18 -16.36 -14.62
CA LEU A 491 -24.26 -15.95 -15.70
C LEU A 491 -23.58 -17.15 -16.37
N MET A 492 -23.18 -18.17 -15.60
CA MET A 492 -22.62 -19.41 -16.13
C MET A 492 -23.65 -20.15 -17.02
N ARG A 493 -24.91 -20.23 -16.60
CA ARG A 493 -26.00 -20.83 -17.40
C ARG A 493 -26.33 -20.02 -18.65
N GLU A 494 -26.25 -18.68 -18.59
CA GLU A 494 -26.41 -17.83 -19.76
C GLU A 494 -25.25 -17.98 -20.76
N PHE A 495 -24.03 -18.06 -20.25
CA PHE A 495 -22.84 -18.30 -21.07
C PHE A 495 -22.93 -19.65 -21.77
N GLN A 496 -23.24 -20.74 -21.04
CA GLN A 496 -23.49 -22.06 -21.62
C GLN A 496 -24.57 -22.03 -22.72
N ARG A 497 -25.70 -21.34 -22.49
CA ARG A 497 -26.77 -21.18 -23.50
C ARG A 497 -26.28 -20.44 -24.75
N LYS A 498 -25.54 -19.35 -24.61
CA LYS A 498 -25.02 -18.57 -25.74
C LYS A 498 -23.98 -19.34 -26.55
N THR A 499 -23.11 -20.12 -25.91
CA THR A 499 -22.09 -20.90 -26.62
C THR A 499 -22.68 -22.06 -27.42
N LEU A 500 -23.81 -22.64 -26.98
CA LEU A 500 -24.54 -23.65 -27.75
C LEU A 500 -25.13 -23.14 -29.08
N HIS A 501 -25.23 -21.81 -29.27
CA HIS A 501 -25.71 -21.18 -30.50
C HIS A 501 -24.59 -20.80 -31.49
N ILE A 502 -23.31 -21.05 -31.16
CA ILE A 502 -22.19 -20.76 -32.06
C ILE A 502 -22.13 -21.83 -33.17
N ASN A 503 -22.01 -21.38 -34.41
CA ASN A 503 -22.23 -22.15 -35.63
C ASN A 503 -21.27 -23.36 -35.75
N ARG A 504 -21.83 -24.56 -36.00
CA ARG A 504 -21.15 -25.88 -36.01
C ARG A 504 -20.29 -26.17 -37.24
N ALA A 505 -19.78 -25.14 -37.92
CA ALA A 505 -19.09 -25.32 -39.20
C ALA A 505 -17.77 -26.09 -39.09
N ASP A 506 -17.15 -26.11 -37.90
CA ASP A 506 -15.87 -26.78 -37.65
C ASP A 506 -15.93 -27.62 -36.36
N ALA A 507 -16.07 -28.94 -36.50
CA ALA A 507 -16.36 -29.85 -35.40
C ALA A 507 -15.23 -29.92 -34.36
N ASP A 508 -13.97 -29.87 -34.80
CA ASP A 508 -12.80 -29.92 -33.93
C ASP A 508 -12.60 -28.63 -33.12
N LEU A 509 -12.86 -27.47 -33.74
CA LEU A 509 -12.81 -26.18 -33.05
C LEU A 509 -13.93 -26.09 -32.00
N TYR A 510 -15.12 -26.55 -32.35
CA TYR A 510 -16.28 -26.60 -31.45
C TYR A 510 -16.04 -27.51 -30.24
N MET A 511 -15.43 -28.69 -30.44
CA MET A 511 -15.09 -29.61 -29.35
C MET A 511 -13.99 -29.05 -28.43
N ARG A 512 -12.95 -28.42 -28.97
CA ARG A 512 -11.92 -27.74 -28.15
C ARG A 512 -12.50 -26.58 -27.35
N MET A 513 -13.38 -25.79 -27.97
CA MET A 513 -14.07 -24.69 -27.29
C MET A 513 -14.96 -25.20 -26.15
N LEU A 514 -15.69 -26.30 -26.35
CA LEU A 514 -16.49 -26.96 -25.31
C LEU A 514 -15.64 -27.48 -24.15
N GLN A 515 -14.49 -28.10 -24.43
CA GLN A 515 -13.57 -28.58 -23.38
C GLN A 515 -12.99 -27.43 -22.55
N LEU A 516 -12.57 -26.35 -23.21
CA LEU A 516 -12.01 -25.17 -22.56
C LEU A 516 -13.07 -24.43 -21.74
N GLN A 517 -14.31 -24.39 -22.24
CA GLN A 517 -15.46 -23.87 -21.52
C GLN A 517 -15.82 -24.74 -20.31
N SER A 518 -15.86 -26.07 -20.45
CA SER A 518 -16.13 -26.99 -19.34
C SER A 518 -15.10 -26.81 -18.23
N TRP A 519 -13.81 -26.75 -18.59
CA TRP A 519 -12.73 -26.50 -17.65
C TRP A 519 -12.86 -25.15 -16.94
N PHE A 520 -13.16 -24.08 -17.68
CA PHE A 520 -13.34 -22.74 -17.10
C PHE A 520 -14.52 -22.69 -16.12
N LEU A 521 -15.65 -23.30 -16.50
CA LEU A 521 -16.84 -23.34 -15.66
C LEU A 521 -16.64 -24.20 -14.41
N GLU A 522 -16.00 -25.36 -14.52
CA GLU A 522 -15.61 -26.18 -13.35
C GLU A 522 -14.64 -25.44 -12.42
N SER A 523 -13.70 -24.67 -12.98
CA SER A 523 -12.73 -23.89 -12.20
C SER A 523 -13.39 -22.72 -11.46
N LEU A 524 -14.36 -22.05 -12.11
CA LEU A 524 -15.17 -21.02 -11.46
C LEU A 524 -16.04 -21.60 -10.35
N ASP A 525 -16.74 -22.70 -10.62
CA ASP A 525 -17.62 -23.35 -9.64
C ASP A 525 -16.85 -23.78 -8.38
N ARG A 526 -15.67 -24.40 -8.55
CA ARG A 526 -14.78 -24.74 -7.42
C ARG A 526 -14.35 -23.51 -6.61
N ARG A 527 -14.07 -22.37 -7.26
CA ARG A 527 -13.68 -21.13 -6.57
C ARG A 527 -14.86 -20.52 -5.79
N ILE A 528 -16.07 -20.60 -6.32
CA ILE A 528 -17.29 -20.13 -5.65
C ILE A 528 -17.56 -20.97 -4.40
N VAL A 529 -17.51 -22.30 -4.53
CA VAL A 529 -17.68 -23.22 -3.40
C VAL A 529 -16.63 -22.97 -2.32
N GLN A 530 -15.35 -22.81 -2.67
CA GLN A 530 -14.30 -22.46 -1.70
C GLN A 530 -14.52 -21.12 -0.99
N CYS A 531 -15.04 -20.12 -1.70
CA CYS A 531 -15.36 -18.82 -1.10
C CYS A 531 -16.49 -18.96 -0.08
N ARG A 532 -17.53 -19.72 -0.43
CA ARG A 532 -18.68 -20.02 0.44
C ARG A 532 -18.28 -20.79 1.69
N GLU A 533 -17.45 -21.82 1.55
CA GLU A 533 -16.93 -22.60 2.68
C GLU A 533 -16.07 -21.76 3.64
N LYS A 534 -15.23 -20.87 3.10
CA LYS A 534 -14.43 -19.95 3.91
C LYS A 534 -15.29 -18.93 4.66
N MET A 535 -16.36 -18.44 4.05
CA MET A 535 -17.28 -17.53 4.74
C MET A 535 -18.14 -18.25 5.78
N GLY A 536 -18.59 -19.46 5.47
CA GLY A 536 -19.30 -20.31 6.43
C GLY A 536 -18.44 -20.67 7.65
N SER A 537 -17.15 -20.97 7.46
CA SER A 537 -16.25 -21.26 8.58
C SER A 537 -15.97 -20.06 9.47
N VAL A 538 -15.88 -18.85 8.90
CA VAL A 538 -15.78 -17.60 9.67
C VAL A 538 -17.06 -17.36 10.48
N TYR A 539 -18.23 -17.61 9.90
CA TYR A 539 -19.51 -17.48 10.60
C TYR A 539 -19.62 -18.47 11.78
N GLU A 540 -19.34 -19.75 11.53
CA GLU A 540 -19.30 -20.80 12.57
C GLU A 540 -18.27 -20.50 13.67
N PHE A 541 -17.10 -19.97 13.30
CA PHE A 541 -16.09 -19.54 14.27
C PHE A 541 -16.60 -18.40 15.17
N THR A 542 -17.31 -17.41 14.59
CA THR A 542 -17.90 -16.32 15.40
C THR A 542 -19.02 -16.80 16.33
N LEU A 543 -19.83 -17.77 15.89
CA LEU A 543 -20.87 -18.37 16.71
C LEU A 543 -20.29 -19.22 17.85
N THR A 544 -19.27 -20.03 17.57
CA THR A 544 -18.59 -20.85 18.58
C THR A 544 -17.78 -20.00 19.56
N ALA A 545 -17.15 -18.91 19.11
CA ALA A 545 -16.51 -17.93 19.99
C ALA A 545 -17.53 -17.25 20.93
N ARG A 546 -18.73 -16.94 20.44
CA ARG A 546 -19.83 -16.41 21.26
C ARG A 546 -20.32 -17.43 22.29
N ALA A 547 -20.54 -18.68 21.88
CA ALA A 547 -21.01 -19.74 22.76
C ALA A 547 -19.98 -20.07 23.86
N THR A 548 -18.69 -20.15 23.51
CA THR A 548 -17.61 -20.38 24.47
C THR A 548 -17.42 -19.22 25.44
N HIS A 549 -17.59 -17.96 24.98
CA HIS A 549 -17.56 -16.80 25.86
C HIS A 549 -18.74 -16.79 26.85
N GLN A 550 -19.95 -17.14 26.40
CA GLN A 550 -21.11 -17.29 27.28
C GLN A 550 -20.95 -18.45 28.28
N GLN A 551 -20.32 -19.55 27.86
CA GLN A 551 -20.08 -20.72 28.72
C GLN A 551 -18.98 -20.44 29.76
N ALA A 552 -17.93 -19.70 29.41
CA ALA A 552 -16.91 -19.26 30.35
C ALA A 552 -17.46 -18.29 31.42
N MET A 553 -18.46 -17.48 31.06
CA MET A 553 -19.16 -16.59 32.00
C MET A 553 -20.02 -17.38 33.01
N LEU A 554 -20.69 -18.45 32.59
CA LEU A 554 -21.50 -19.31 33.48
C LEU A 554 -20.65 -20.12 34.48
N ILE A 555 -19.38 -20.39 34.15
CA ILE A 555 -18.45 -21.14 35.00
C ILE A 555 -17.70 -20.20 35.96
N GLY A 556 -17.64 -18.91 35.68
CA GLY A 556 -16.95 -17.90 36.51
C GLY A 556 -17.60 -17.60 37.87
N ASP A 557 -18.85 -18.00 38.09
CA ASP A 557 -19.59 -17.77 39.34
C ASP A 557 -19.37 -18.85 40.43
N GLU A 558 -18.71 -19.97 40.12
CA GLU A 558 -18.33 -20.97 41.13
C GLU A 558 -16.91 -20.73 41.65
N LYS A 559 -16.77 -19.81 42.61
CA LYS A 559 -15.54 -19.64 43.39
C LYS A 559 -15.46 -20.74 44.46
N PRO A 560 -14.43 -21.61 44.48
CA PRO A 560 -14.28 -22.59 45.54
C PRO A 560 -13.91 -21.89 46.87
N PRO A 561 -14.43 -22.34 48.02
CA PRO A 561 -14.12 -21.73 49.29
C PRO A 561 -12.72 -22.18 49.74
N GLY A 562 -11.80 -21.22 49.83
CA GLY A 562 -10.56 -21.36 50.60
C GLY A 562 -9.28 -21.41 49.78
N ALA A 563 -8.68 -20.24 49.55
CA ALA A 563 -7.23 -20.10 49.44
C ALA A 563 -6.83 -18.70 49.93
N GLN A 564 -6.13 -18.67 51.06
CA GLN A 564 -5.58 -17.48 51.67
C GLN A 564 -4.39 -16.94 50.86
N HIS A 565 -4.30 -15.61 50.86
CA HIS A 565 -3.18 -14.71 50.58
C HIS A 565 -1.90 -15.25 49.92
N GLY A 566 -1.62 -14.70 48.74
CA GLY A 566 -0.26 -14.52 48.21
C GLY A 566 -0.26 -13.31 47.28
N ALA A 567 0.43 -12.24 47.69
CA ALA A 567 0.57 -11.01 46.93
C ALA A 567 1.30 -11.24 45.59
N GLY A 568 0.78 -10.66 44.51
CA GLY A 568 1.42 -10.65 43.20
C GLY A 568 0.61 -9.84 42.21
N ALA A 569 1.11 -8.66 41.85
CA ALA A 569 0.51 -7.78 40.84
C ALA A 569 0.33 -8.50 39.49
N PRO A 570 -0.72 -8.19 38.71
CA PRO A 570 -0.91 -8.81 37.40
C PRO A 570 -0.03 -8.13 36.35
N PRO A 571 0.57 -8.89 35.41
CA PRO A 571 1.20 -8.32 34.23
C PRO A 571 0.12 -7.89 33.22
N SER A 572 0.35 -6.73 32.62
CA SER A 572 -0.40 -6.17 31.50
C SER A 572 -0.66 -7.21 30.40
N ALA A 573 -1.93 -7.40 30.04
CA ALA A 573 -2.38 -8.27 28.97
C ALA A 573 -1.79 -7.84 27.61
N ARG A 574 -0.95 -8.70 27.01
CA ARG A 574 -0.70 -8.70 25.57
C ARG A 574 -1.81 -9.51 24.90
N GLY A 575 -2.42 -8.95 23.86
CA GLY A 575 -3.48 -9.58 23.07
C GLY A 575 -3.07 -10.94 22.48
N PRO A 576 -4.05 -11.76 22.07
CA PRO A 576 -3.79 -13.14 21.65
C PRO A 576 -2.97 -13.17 20.36
N ALA A 577 -1.85 -13.87 20.41
CA ALA A 577 -1.02 -14.19 19.25
C ALA A 577 -1.75 -15.21 18.37
N LEU A 578 -1.97 -14.86 17.11
CA LEU A 578 -2.43 -15.75 16.05
C LEU A 578 -1.42 -16.89 15.86
N ALA A 579 -1.91 -18.13 15.90
CA ALA A 579 -1.12 -19.32 15.64
C ALA A 579 -0.74 -19.45 14.15
N PRO A 580 0.43 -20.02 13.81
CA PRO A 580 0.84 -20.23 12.44
C PRO A 580 0.10 -21.43 11.82
N TYR A 581 -0.53 -21.20 10.68
CA TYR A 581 -1.14 -22.25 9.86
C TYR A 581 -0.07 -23.18 9.28
N SER A 582 -0.30 -24.49 9.42
CA SER A 582 0.49 -25.53 8.77
C SER A 582 0.27 -25.52 7.26
N GLN A 583 1.34 -25.38 6.48
CA GLN A 583 1.29 -25.60 5.04
C GLN A 583 1.27 -27.10 4.74
N GLY A 584 0.23 -27.53 4.03
CA GLY A 584 0.14 -28.84 3.40
C GLY A 584 1.14 -28.95 2.26
N SER A 585 1.94 -30.00 2.33
CA SER A 585 2.87 -30.48 1.32
C SER A 585 2.14 -30.91 0.03
N TYR A 586 2.47 -30.26 -1.09
CA TYR A 586 2.18 -30.76 -2.43
C TYR A 586 3.49 -31.05 -3.16
N SER A 587 3.63 -32.31 -3.56
CA SER A 587 4.63 -32.81 -4.49
C SER A 587 4.38 -32.28 -5.90
N GLN A 588 5.38 -31.67 -6.52
CA GLN A 588 5.47 -31.62 -7.99
C GLN A 588 6.81 -32.15 -8.46
N GLY A 589 6.72 -33.08 -9.41
CA GLY A 589 7.85 -33.68 -10.12
C GLY A 589 8.49 -32.68 -11.07
N SER A 590 9.82 -32.70 -11.09
CA SER A 590 10.66 -31.92 -12.00
C SER A 590 11.21 -32.84 -13.07
N LEU A 591 10.78 -32.65 -14.32
CA LEU A 591 11.41 -33.18 -15.52
C LEU A 591 12.33 -32.10 -16.11
N GLY A 592 13.63 -32.39 -16.13
CA GLY A 592 14.43 -32.46 -17.36
C GLY A 592 14.79 -31.18 -18.15
N ALA A 593 16.08 -30.86 -18.04
CA ALA A 593 17.02 -30.50 -19.13
C ALA A 593 17.14 -29.04 -19.61
N GLY A 594 18.40 -28.56 -19.67
CA GLY A 594 18.79 -27.38 -20.44
C GLY A 594 20.15 -26.78 -20.08
N VAL A 595 21.22 -27.34 -20.65
CA VAL A 595 22.64 -26.95 -20.54
C VAL A 595 22.93 -25.56 -21.12
N GLY A 596 23.89 -24.81 -20.55
CA GLY A 596 24.46 -23.62 -21.20
C GLY A 596 25.56 -22.89 -20.42
N ASN A 597 26.82 -23.27 -20.69
CA ASN A 597 28.05 -22.60 -20.24
C ASN A 597 28.17 -21.15 -20.74
N GLY A 598 28.88 -20.28 -20.00
CA GLY A 598 29.69 -19.23 -20.62
C GLY A 598 29.98 -17.94 -19.84
N ARG A 599 31.23 -17.84 -19.39
CA ARG A 599 32.14 -16.67 -19.45
C ARG A 599 31.90 -15.41 -18.59
N THR A 600 32.86 -15.21 -17.69
CA THR A 600 33.45 -13.92 -17.25
C THR A 600 34.05 -13.13 -18.43
N PRO A 601 34.22 -11.79 -18.34
CA PRO A 601 35.46 -11.23 -17.78
C PRO A 601 35.26 -9.94 -16.95
N GLY A 602 36.25 -9.62 -16.13
CA GLY A 602 36.27 -8.44 -15.24
C GLY A 602 36.74 -7.15 -15.91
N THR A 603 36.76 -6.07 -15.13
CA THR A 603 37.59 -4.86 -15.30
C THR A 603 37.46 -3.95 -14.08
N THR A 604 38.61 -3.59 -13.50
CA THR A 604 38.91 -2.43 -12.62
C THR A 604 39.79 -1.46 -13.43
N PRO A 605 40.30 -0.29 -12.95
CA PRO A 605 40.03 0.64 -11.81
C PRO A 605 39.92 2.12 -12.36
N PRO A 606 40.36 3.26 -11.74
CA PRO A 606 40.76 3.61 -10.35
C PRO A 606 40.23 4.96 -9.77
N GLY A 607 40.37 5.09 -8.43
CA GLY A 607 40.98 6.26 -7.75
C GLY A 607 40.15 7.52 -7.45
N THR A 608 40.02 7.87 -6.16
CA THR A 608 40.57 9.11 -5.56
C THR A 608 40.14 9.29 -4.09
N THR A 609 41.13 9.48 -3.22
CA THR A 609 41.03 10.08 -1.87
C THR A 609 41.19 11.61 -2.03
N PRO A 610 40.78 12.48 -1.06
CA PRO A 610 41.66 12.74 0.10
C PRO A 610 41.01 13.26 1.41
N MET A 611 41.81 13.13 2.47
CA MET A 611 42.10 14.07 3.57
C MET A 611 41.07 14.40 4.68
N ARG A 612 41.49 13.96 5.88
CA ARG A 612 41.26 14.52 7.23
C ARG A 612 42.15 15.76 7.44
N PRO A 613 41.85 16.65 8.40
CA PRO A 613 42.54 16.61 9.71
C PRO A 613 41.63 17.11 10.86
N GLY A 614 41.88 16.92 12.15
CA GLY A 614 43.01 16.35 12.88
C GLY A 614 42.87 16.69 14.38
N GLN A 615 43.74 16.05 15.18
CA GLN A 615 44.26 16.50 16.49
C GLN A 615 43.30 16.46 17.69
N ARG A 616 43.71 16.10 18.92
CA ARG A 616 45.02 15.81 19.54
C ARG A 616 44.71 15.02 20.84
N ALA A 617 45.44 13.94 21.14
CA ALA A 617 46.49 13.86 22.19
C ALA A 617 45.95 13.85 23.63
N SER A 618 46.42 13.06 24.59
CA SER A 618 47.51 12.08 24.69
C SER A 618 47.44 11.46 26.09
N ARG A 619 47.95 10.21 26.23
CA ARG A 619 48.81 9.64 27.30
C ARG A 619 48.56 9.99 28.78
N ALA A 620 48.92 9.20 29.78
CA ALA A 620 49.36 7.82 29.98
C ALA A 620 49.80 7.76 31.46
N SER A 621 49.78 6.56 32.03
CA SER A 621 50.80 6.03 32.97
C SER A 621 50.78 6.43 34.47
N SER A 622 50.50 5.39 35.28
CA SER A 622 51.35 4.82 36.35
C SER A 622 51.56 5.51 37.71
N TYR A 623 51.83 4.64 38.70
CA TYR A 623 52.34 4.81 40.09
C TYR A 623 51.26 4.94 41.19
N VAL A 624 51.07 4.01 42.15
CA VAL A 624 51.91 3.33 43.19
C VAL A 624 52.26 4.24 44.40
N GLY A 625 51.90 3.77 45.61
CA GLY A 625 52.23 4.28 46.96
C GLY A 625 50.96 4.60 47.76
N LEU A 626 50.46 3.84 48.74
CA LEU A 626 51.00 3.24 49.98
C LEU A 626 51.37 4.27 51.07
N VAL A 627 50.76 4.05 52.26
CA VAL A 627 51.19 4.37 53.65
C VAL A 627 50.38 5.43 54.44
N ASP A 628 49.84 4.91 55.56
CA ASP A 628 49.60 5.40 56.94
C ASP A 628 48.61 6.49 57.38
N GLY A 629 48.00 6.13 58.52
CA GLY A 629 47.71 6.97 59.69
C GLY A 629 46.23 7.35 59.78
N GLY A 630 45.47 7.03 60.83
CA GLY A 630 45.81 6.73 62.22
C GLY A 630 44.88 7.55 63.11
N ASP A 631 44.24 6.88 64.06
CA ASP A 631 43.66 7.35 65.33
C ASP A 631 42.66 8.52 65.34
N SER A 632 41.46 8.28 65.88
CA SER A 632 41.16 8.65 67.28
C SER A 632 39.76 8.20 67.69
N ASP A 633 39.72 7.58 68.85
CA ASP A 633 38.58 7.32 69.72
C ASP A 633 37.88 8.59 70.18
N ASP A 634 36.59 8.49 70.51
CA ASP A 634 35.95 8.97 71.75
C ASP A 634 34.45 8.60 71.67
N PHE A 635 33.97 7.63 72.45
CA PHE A 635 33.49 7.68 73.85
C PHE A 635 32.06 8.24 74.03
N ASP A 636 31.25 7.42 74.71
CA ASP A 636 29.95 7.57 75.40
C ASP A 636 28.67 7.97 74.63
N ASP A 637 27.73 7.03 74.46
CA ASP A 637 26.73 6.61 75.49
C ASP A 637 26.16 5.20 75.19
#